data_AF-A0A8W8JX22-F1
#
_entry.id   AF-A0A8W8JX22-F1
#
_cell.length_a   1.000
_cell.length_b   1.000
_cell.length_c   1.000
_cell.angle_alpha   90.00
_cell.angle_beta   90.00
_cell.angle_gamma   90.00
#
_symmetry.space_group_name_H-M   'P 1'
#
loop_
_entity.id
_entity.type
_entity.pdbx_description
1 polymer ?
#
loop_
_entity_poly.entity_id
_entity_poly.type
_entity_poly.pdbx_seq_one_letter_code
_entity_poly.pdbx_strand_id
1 'polypeptide(L)'
;MSDCESSEHSVSSENNSSTVKDVQESDVTSRDYKHVNISVKEGALEKEEVDVIVNSTSDNLKLRHGRGSRALLDAAGAGLQTECKRKYPTGIQKGDVAVTGPGNLKCKFIFHGCLQKYGSSDAEKIYMQFISKCLKELDSQKLSSIAFPGLTSGFLKFPKNVASKNACRALAQYIDANPNTSLKEARFVIHPEDNDTFKAFGDAIKAWDLSPNPDIERKVVCRFLINQITVLIKVDKIEEEEVDMIVNSVNKTLDLEKGSLSKALSTAAGPEMAKECRRDHPSGVTEGNVVVSSAGKLKCKIICHACVPTYNQSDNSVSKLDIQNIVIKCLEKADENQYNCVAFPALGTLYKNYPSQITADGMLKGVDQFSKSHTQSSLKTVIIVIYGDQHADISKAFVDESVPYRGACSGPERGTQEFCRQQYHRELHPPEYWIEFTSDKSVKFWKTECDKGYHKLVDVDSSTHKAVEKLVQSTWQSQKIGQGRDAKGLSELKYSSLKVLKVQRLENIDVYENYSQFRARLFHKAGDIGIFEQLSSLSQSTGDIATTKGLKEDSILKKELYPEINEHFLFHGTKPDTYKKILSQGLDFRMAGEKGMFGQGVYLAESSTKADQYTDDKSARSKNEKRMFLVRSCLGKIHLAKTANKFQRPPCFQTGCESDACEHSERQRCDSVVGDGSWIFREFVTYNHHQNYPEYLITYKRV
;
A
#
# COMPACT_ATOMS: atom_id res chain seq x y z
N MET A 1 41.42 71.37 -29.80
CA MET A 1 40.15 71.75 -29.18
C MET A 1 40.08 70.98 -27.86
N SER A 2 40.98 71.23 -26.90
CA SER A 2 41.00 72.34 -25.92
C SER A 2 39.67 72.45 -25.17
N ASP A 3 39.54 71.83 -23.99
CA ASP A 3 39.82 72.38 -22.63
C ASP A 3 38.48 72.83 -22.01
N CYS A 4 38.17 72.79 -20.71
CA CYS A 4 38.81 72.30 -19.49
C CYS A 4 37.71 72.28 -18.38
N GLU A 5 37.84 71.34 -17.45
CA GLU A 5 37.79 71.48 -15.98
C GLU A 5 36.82 72.45 -15.26
N SER A 6 36.17 71.97 -14.18
CA SER A 6 36.74 72.12 -12.81
C SER A 6 35.83 71.52 -11.72
N SER A 7 36.49 70.77 -10.84
CA SER A 7 36.09 70.38 -9.49
C SER A 7 36.39 71.51 -8.50
N GLU A 8 35.61 71.65 -7.42
CA GLU A 8 36.13 71.63 -6.03
C GLU A 8 35.02 71.75 -4.97
N HIS A 9 35.25 71.05 -3.86
CA HIS A 9 34.41 70.93 -2.67
C HIS A 9 34.49 72.17 -1.75
N SER A 10 33.40 72.50 -1.03
CA SER A 10 33.49 72.91 0.38
C SER A 10 32.15 72.82 1.16
N VAL A 11 32.10 71.83 2.05
CA VAL A 11 31.70 71.85 3.48
C VAL A 11 30.44 72.64 3.95
N SER A 12 29.42 71.84 4.31
CA SER A 12 28.44 71.92 5.41
C SER A 12 28.15 73.22 6.18
N SER A 13 26.85 73.49 6.38
CA SER A 13 26.30 73.76 7.71
C SER A 13 24.84 73.30 7.82
N GLU A 14 24.55 72.69 8.96
CA GLU A 14 23.31 72.01 9.37
C GLU A 14 22.21 73.02 9.76
N ASN A 15 20.93 72.67 9.55
CA ASN A 15 20.00 72.21 10.60
C ASN A 15 18.53 72.46 10.26
N ASN A 16 17.85 71.34 10.01
CA ASN A 16 16.68 70.83 10.73
C ASN A 16 15.38 71.67 10.82
N SER A 17 14.29 71.12 10.26
CA SER A 17 13.12 70.68 11.06
C SER A 17 11.99 70.11 10.19
N SER A 18 11.73 68.80 10.37
CA SER A 18 10.44 68.08 10.47
C SER A 18 9.37 68.23 9.34
N THR A 19 8.64 67.21 8.87
CA THR A 19 8.42 65.83 9.34
C THR A 19 7.70 65.00 8.25
N VAL A 20 7.61 63.69 8.53
CA VAL A 20 6.87 62.59 7.89
C VAL A 20 7.72 61.73 6.95
N LYS A 21 8.24 60.64 7.50
CA LYS A 21 8.80 59.50 6.79
C LYS A 21 7.88 58.29 7.00
N ASP A 22 7.50 57.67 5.89
CA ASP A 22 6.77 56.41 5.80
C ASP A 22 7.49 55.25 6.49
N VAL A 23 6.72 54.37 7.11
CA VAL A 23 7.14 53.09 7.69
C VAL A 23 6.87 52.00 6.65
N GLN A 24 7.90 51.22 6.30
CA GLN A 24 7.82 50.07 5.38
C GLN A 24 6.94 48.94 5.96
N GLU A 25 5.94 48.50 5.17
CA GLU A 25 5.14 47.30 5.43
C GLU A 25 6.00 46.03 5.40
N SER A 26 5.87 45.19 6.43
CA SER A 26 6.45 43.83 6.48
C SER A 26 5.53 42.83 5.78
N ASP A 27 6.08 41.94 4.96
CA ASP A 27 5.34 40.85 4.28
C ASP A 27 4.71 39.89 5.31
N VAL A 28 3.41 40.08 5.59
CA VAL A 28 2.60 39.20 6.44
C VAL A 28 1.57 38.49 5.56
N THR A 29 1.50 37.17 5.65
CA THR A 29 0.38 36.40 5.08
C THR A 29 -0.51 35.92 6.21
N SER A 30 -1.79 36.32 6.21
CA SER A 30 -2.76 35.93 7.24
C SER A 30 -4.07 35.42 6.65
N ARG A 31 -4.80 34.63 7.45
CA ARG A 31 -6.14 34.14 7.15
C ARG A 31 -6.90 33.89 8.45
N ASP A 32 -8.18 34.28 8.47
CA ASP A 32 -9.07 33.89 9.56
C ASP A 32 -9.57 32.46 9.35
N TYR A 33 -9.37 31.62 10.37
CA TYR A 33 -10.00 30.32 10.47
C TYR A 33 -11.00 30.34 11.62
N LYS A 34 -12.29 30.40 11.26
CA LYS A 34 -13.39 30.66 12.20
C LYS A 34 -13.18 31.97 12.96
N HIS A 35 -12.93 31.91 14.26
CA HIS A 35 -12.76 33.08 15.13
C HIS A 35 -11.29 33.32 15.53
N VAL A 36 -10.34 32.64 14.87
CA VAL A 36 -8.91 32.72 15.15
C VAL A 36 -8.17 33.22 13.92
N ASN A 37 -7.34 34.24 14.08
CA ASN A 37 -6.43 34.70 13.04
C ASN A 37 -5.17 33.82 13.01
N ILE A 38 -4.86 33.27 11.83
CA ILE A 38 -3.65 32.45 11.62
C ILE A 38 -2.76 33.14 10.60
N SER A 39 -1.52 33.42 10.97
CA SER A 39 -0.60 34.18 10.13
C SER A 39 0.81 33.62 10.09
N VAL A 40 1.56 33.99 9.05
CA VAL A 40 3.01 33.84 8.95
C VAL A 40 3.63 35.20 8.71
N LYS A 41 4.73 35.48 9.41
CA LYS A 41 5.46 36.75 9.38
C LYS A 41 6.96 36.52 9.41
N GLU A 42 7.71 37.38 8.73
CA GLU A 42 9.16 37.46 8.88
C GLU A 42 9.54 38.23 10.16
N GLY A 43 10.42 37.66 10.98
CA GLY A 43 10.83 38.30 12.22
C GLY A 43 11.70 37.43 13.13
N ALA A 44 12.09 38.05 14.24
CA ALA A 44 12.82 37.39 15.31
C ALA A 44 11.84 37.05 16.43
N LEU A 45 11.75 35.76 16.78
CA LEU A 45 10.74 35.24 17.71
C LEU A 45 10.85 35.89 19.10
N GLU A 46 12.05 36.19 19.56
CA GLU A 46 12.32 36.85 20.84
C GLU A 46 11.85 38.32 20.92
N LYS A 47 11.45 38.93 19.79
CA LYS A 47 10.93 40.30 19.74
C LYS A 47 9.40 40.36 19.71
N GLU A 48 8.73 39.21 19.69
CA GLU A 48 7.28 39.15 19.50
C GLU A 48 6.51 39.51 20.78
N GLU A 49 5.41 40.23 20.58
CA GLU A 49 4.48 40.65 21.63
C GLU A 49 3.20 39.81 21.52
N VAL A 50 3.20 38.70 22.24
CA VAL A 50 2.10 37.71 22.31
C VAL A 50 2.03 37.14 23.73
N ASP A 51 0.92 36.52 24.11
CA ASP A 51 0.81 35.90 25.43
C ASP A 51 1.80 34.75 25.62
N VAL A 52 2.01 33.94 24.57
CA VAL A 52 2.88 32.75 24.63
C VAL A 52 3.89 32.74 23.49
N ILE A 53 5.17 32.54 23.82
CA ILE A 53 6.21 32.21 22.84
C ILE A 53 6.56 30.73 22.93
N VAL A 54 6.61 30.04 21.80
CA VAL A 54 6.97 28.62 21.75
C VAL A 54 8.45 28.45 21.41
N ASN A 55 9.16 27.71 22.25
CA ASN A 55 10.55 27.32 22.00
C ASN A 55 10.62 25.83 21.62
N SER A 56 11.49 25.48 20.68
CA SER A 56 11.87 24.08 20.42
C SER A 56 13.31 23.85 20.88
N THR A 57 13.50 22.90 21.80
CA THR A 57 14.79 22.59 22.43
C THR A 57 14.97 21.09 22.65
N SER A 58 16.04 20.68 23.35
CA SER A 58 16.30 19.29 23.72
C SER A 58 15.43 18.83 24.90
N ASP A 59 15.35 17.51 25.09
CA ASP A 59 14.62 16.85 26.19
C ASP A 59 15.07 17.34 27.57
N ASN A 60 16.37 17.56 27.73
CA ASN A 60 16.95 18.10 28.96
C ASN A 60 16.87 19.64 29.10
N LEU A 61 16.11 20.32 28.23
CA LEU A 61 15.88 21.78 28.27
C LEU A 61 17.17 22.62 28.36
N LYS A 62 18.23 22.18 27.66
CA LYS A 62 19.49 22.94 27.57
C LYS A 62 19.38 24.02 26.50
N LEU A 63 18.91 25.19 26.90
CA LEU A 63 18.51 26.28 26.01
C LEU A 63 19.67 26.90 25.21
N ARG A 64 20.94 26.64 25.60
CA ARG A 64 22.12 27.03 24.82
C ARG A 64 22.33 26.22 23.54
N HIS A 65 21.61 25.11 23.35
CA HIS A 65 21.70 24.29 22.15
C HIS A 65 20.61 24.67 21.15
N GLY A 66 21.01 24.93 19.91
CA GLY A 66 20.13 25.36 18.83
C GLY A 66 20.03 26.89 18.72
N ARG A 67 20.05 27.40 17.48
CA ARG A 67 20.09 28.85 17.19
C ARG A 67 18.90 29.60 17.80
N GLY A 68 17.67 29.12 17.56
CA GLY A 68 16.46 29.77 18.08
C GLY A 68 16.35 29.73 19.60
N SER A 69 16.60 28.57 20.23
CA SER A 69 16.56 28.46 21.69
C SER A 69 17.63 29.33 22.38
N ARG A 70 18.81 29.49 21.74
CA ARG A 70 19.86 30.36 22.25
C ARG A 70 19.47 31.83 22.15
N ALA A 71 18.91 32.28 21.02
CA ALA A 71 18.43 33.64 20.85
C ALA A 71 17.37 34.00 21.92
N LEU A 72 16.42 33.09 22.17
CA LEU A 72 15.44 33.26 23.24
C LEU A 72 16.08 33.33 24.64
N LEU A 73 17.08 32.48 24.94
CA LEU A 73 17.79 32.52 26.22
C LEU A 73 18.56 33.84 26.40
N ASP A 74 19.27 34.28 25.37
CA ASP A 74 20.10 35.49 25.41
C ASP A 74 19.20 36.73 25.60
N ALA A 75 18.00 36.76 25.01
CA ALA A 75 17.02 37.83 25.19
C ALA A 75 16.27 37.74 26.54
N ALA A 76 15.85 36.56 26.97
CA ALA A 76 15.11 36.36 28.23
C ALA A 76 15.99 36.50 29.48
N GLY A 77 17.31 36.26 29.35
CA GLY A 77 18.27 36.26 30.44
C GLY A 77 18.51 34.88 31.06
N ALA A 78 19.64 34.74 31.77
CA ALA A 78 20.11 33.46 32.33
C ALA A 78 19.13 32.80 33.33
N GLY A 79 18.23 33.59 33.95
CA GLY A 79 17.20 33.11 34.86
C GLY A 79 16.26 32.08 34.21
N LEU A 80 16.01 32.17 32.91
CA LEU A 80 15.17 31.22 32.18
C LEU A 80 15.73 29.79 32.22
N GLN A 81 17.05 29.63 32.04
CA GLN A 81 17.71 28.33 32.13
C GLN A 81 17.69 27.78 33.56
N THR A 82 17.82 28.65 34.56
CA THR A 82 17.71 28.27 35.98
C THR A 82 16.30 27.79 36.31
N GLU A 83 15.26 28.45 35.80
CA GLU A 83 13.89 28.02 35.97
C GLU A 83 13.62 26.64 35.33
N CYS A 84 14.11 26.42 34.10
CA CYS A 84 14.01 25.11 33.44
C CYS A 84 14.60 23.99 34.31
N LYS A 85 15.82 24.19 34.83
CA LYS A 85 16.50 23.19 35.69
C LYS A 85 15.75 22.95 37.00
N ARG A 86 15.13 23.98 37.57
CA ARG A 86 14.41 23.90 38.84
C ARG A 86 13.05 23.19 38.70
N LYS A 87 12.28 23.53 37.66
CA LYS A 87 10.94 22.95 37.42
C LYS A 87 10.99 21.56 36.79
N TYR A 88 12.00 21.31 35.94
CA TYR A 88 12.13 20.10 35.14
C TYR A 88 13.53 19.49 35.30
N PRO A 89 13.92 19.06 36.52
CA PRO A 89 15.27 18.57 36.80
C PRO A 89 15.65 17.32 36.00
N THR A 90 14.66 16.54 35.57
CA THR A 90 14.82 15.33 34.74
C THR A 90 14.53 15.57 33.26
N GLY A 91 14.25 16.81 32.85
CA GLY A 91 13.82 17.15 31.49
C GLY A 91 12.35 16.83 31.20
N ILE A 92 12.01 16.78 29.90
CA ILE A 92 10.68 16.50 29.36
C ILE A 92 10.76 15.40 28.29
N GLN A 93 9.66 14.67 28.10
CA GLN A 93 9.57 13.68 27.03
C GLN A 93 9.34 14.35 25.67
N LYS A 94 9.52 13.56 24.60
CA LYS A 94 9.24 14.02 23.23
C LYS A 94 7.75 14.34 23.09
N GLY A 95 7.46 15.55 22.61
CA GLY A 95 6.10 16.06 22.45
C GLY A 95 5.47 16.60 23.73
N ASP A 96 6.17 16.66 24.85
CA ASP A 96 5.70 17.38 26.04
C ASP A 96 5.99 18.88 25.97
N VAL A 97 5.29 19.64 26.82
CA VAL A 97 5.41 21.09 26.94
C VAL A 97 5.85 21.43 28.35
N ALA A 98 7.02 22.07 28.49
CA ALA A 98 7.47 22.69 29.73
C ALA A 98 7.11 24.18 29.73
N VAL A 99 6.63 24.70 30.87
CA VAL A 99 6.16 26.09 31.00
C VAL A 99 7.04 26.86 31.98
N THR A 100 7.57 27.98 31.51
CA THR A 100 8.39 28.91 32.29
C THR A 100 7.87 30.34 32.20
N GLY A 101 8.35 31.21 33.08
CA GLY A 101 8.10 32.64 32.99
C GLY A 101 8.84 33.27 31.79
N PRO A 102 8.55 34.55 31.48
CA PRO A 102 9.02 35.18 30.26
C PRO A 102 10.47 35.71 30.35
N GLY A 103 11.05 35.75 31.56
CA GLY A 103 12.30 36.47 31.79
C GLY A 103 12.14 37.95 31.40
N ASN A 104 13.04 38.45 30.56
CA ASN A 104 12.97 39.81 30.01
C ASN A 104 12.15 39.93 28.71
N LEU A 105 11.52 38.85 28.22
CA LEU A 105 10.69 38.91 27.02
C LEU A 105 9.35 39.58 27.31
N LYS A 106 8.70 40.10 26.26
CA LYS A 106 7.40 40.79 26.35
C LYS A 106 6.18 39.85 26.38
N CYS A 107 6.40 38.54 26.38
CA CYS A 107 5.33 37.54 26.52
C CYS A 107 4.96 37.29 27.99
N LYS A 108 3.91 36.51 28.24
CA LYS A 108 3.55 36.08 29.60
C LYS A 108 4.22 34.76 29.97
N PHE A 109 4.32 33.83 29.02
CA PHE A 109 4.91 32.51 29.23
C PHE A 109 5.72 32.04 28.03
N ILE A 110 6.70 31.18 28.30
CA ILE A 110 7.45 30.46 27.27
C ILE A 110 7.12 28.97 27.37
N PHE A 111 6.67 28.39 26.27
CA PHE A 111 6.35 26.96 26.15
C PHE A 111 7.49 26.25 25.45
N HIS A 112 8.23 25.41 26.17
CA HIS A 112 9.37 24.66 25.66
C HIS A 112 8.95 23.26 25.24
N GLY A 113 9.18 22.94 23.98
CA GLY A 113 8.95 21.62 23.40
C GLY A 113 10.21 20.87 23.06
N CYS A 114 10.12 19.54 23.16
CA CYS A 114 11.13 18.65 22.63
C CYS A 114 10.55 17.83 21.47
N LEU A 115 10.99 18.11 20.25
CA LEU A 115 10.52 17.43 19.05
C LEU A 115 11.41 16.24 18.66
N GLN A 116 10.84 15.33 17.87
CA GLN A 116 11.53 14.19 17.28
C GLN A 116 12.07 14.57 15.89
N LYS A 117 13.20 13.99 15.49
CA LYS A 117 13.79 14.22 14.16
C LYS A 117 12.98 13.52 13.07
N TYR A 118 12.73 14.20 11.96
CA TYR A 118 12.07 13.68 10.77
C TYR A 118 12.75 12.40 10.24
N GLY A 119 11.94 11.45 9.80
CA GLY A 119 12.36 10.09 9.42
C GLY A 119 12.51 9.10 10.59
N SER A 120 12.32 9.55 11.84
CA SER A 120 12.10 8.63 12.98
C SER A 120 10.63 8.22 13.06
N SER A 121 10.34 7.06 13.66
CA SER A 121 8.96 6.67 13.99
C SER A 121 8.26 7.77 14.79
N ASP A 122 6.99 8.02 14.49
CA ASP A 122 6.11 9.00 15.15
C ASP A 122 6.54 10.47 15.06
N ALA A 123 7.53 10.85 14.25
CA ALA A 123 8.01 12.24 14.21
C ALA A 123 6.90 13.26 13.90
N GLU A 124 6.08 12.99 12.88
CA GLU A 124 4.95 13.84 12.49
C GLU A 124 3.84 13.86 13.55
N LYS A 125 3.57 12.72 14.19
CA LYS A 125 2.60 12.59 15.29
C LYS A 125 3.02 13.44 16.47
N ILE A 126 4.27 13.31 16.93
CA ILE A 126 4.85 14.09 18.03
C ILE A 126 4.80 15.58 17.71
N TYR A 127 5.06 15.95 16.45
CA TYR A 127 4.95 17.34 15.99
C TYR A 127 3.54 17.91 16.13
N MET A 128 2.52 17.20 15.63
CA MET A 128 1.13 17.66 15.73
C MET A 128 0.62 17.66 17.18
N GLN A 129 0.98 16.63 17.97
CA GLN A 129 0.63 16.54 19.38
C GLN A 129 1.24 17.68 20.20
N PHE A 130 2.48 18.06 19.91
CA PHE A 130 3.14 19.17 20.56
C PHE A 130 2.37 20.48 20.36
N ILE A 131 1.99 20.80 19.11
CA ILE A 131 1.17 21.99 18.81
C ILE A 131 -0.15 21.94 19.57
N SER A 132 -0.86 20.80 19.53
CA SER A 132 -2.13 20.65 20.26
C SER A 132 -1.97 20.81 21.78
N LYS A 133 -0.87 20.33 22.37
CA LYS A 133 -0.59 20.50 23.81
C LYS A 133 -0.28 21.96 24.15
N CYS A 134 0.46 22.69 23.30
CA CYS A 134 0.67 24.12 23.47
C CYS A 134 -0.66 24.88 23.51
N LEU A 135 -1.60 24.55 22.62
CA LEU A 135 -2.91 25.21 22.58
C LEU A 135 -3.77 24.85 23.79
N LYS A 136 -3.72 23.59 24.25
CA LYS A 136 -4.38 23.15 25.48
C LYS A 136 -3.87 23.88 26.72
N GLU A 137 -2.56 24.09 26.81
CA GLU A 137 -1.94 24.83 27.92
C GLU A 137 -2.23 26.34 27.85
N LEU A 138 -2.34 26.89 26.63
CA LEU A 138 -2.79 28.26 26.41
C LEU A 138 -4.24 28.47 26.90
N ASP A 139 -5.14 27.55 26.57
CA ASP A 139 -6.54 27.59 26.99
C ASP A 139 -6.70 27.40 28.51
N SER A 140 -5.92 26.49 29.12
CA SER A 140 -5.96 26.28 30.58
C SER A 140 -5.59 27.55 31.36
N GLN A 141 -4.76 28.40 30.77
CA GLN A 141 -4.33 29.69 31.32
C GLN A 141 -5.15 30.88 30.80
N LYS A 142 -6.19 30.65 29.99
CA LYS A 142 -7.06 31.68 29.38
C LYS A 142 -6.30 32.74 28.59
N LEU A 143 -5.24 32.32 27.91
CA LEU A 143 -4.41 33.20 27.07
C LEU A 143 -4.96 33.25 25.64
N SER A 144 -4.61 34.28 24.88
CA SER A 144 -5.29 34.64 23.63
C SER A 144 -4.38 34.67 22.40
N SER A 145 -3.06 34.78 22.55
CA SER A 145 -2.13 34.83 21.43
C SER A 145 -0.89 33.95 21.62
N ILE A 146 -0.45 33.29 20.54
CA ILE A 146 0.72 32.41 20.54
C ILE A 146 1.59 32.60 19.30
N ALA A 147 2.91 32.62 19.49
CA ALA A 147 3.89 32.64 18.42
C ALA A 147 4.69 31.34 18.38
N PHE A 148 4.65 30.66 17.23
CA PHE A 148 5.45 29.48 16.93
C PHE A 148 6.64 29.87 16.04
N PRO A 149 7.82 29.24 16.22
CA PRO A 149 8.85 29.27 15.19
C PRO A 149 8.40 28.41 14.00
N GLY A 150 9.15 28.40 12.90
CA GLY A 150 8.87 27.49 11.78
C GLY A 150 8.85 26.01 12.15
N LEU A 151 9.49 25.60 13.25
CA LEU A 151 9.60 24.21 13.73
C LEU A 151 10.14 23.23 12.66
N THR A 152 10.78 23.73 11.61
CA THR A 152 11.24 22.96 10.44
C THR A 152 12.75 22.67 10.46
N SER A 153 13.53 23.50 11.15
CA SER A 153 14.94 23.73 10.80
C SER A 153 15.97 22.94 11.63
N GLY A 154 17.18 22.81 11.08
CA GLY A 154 18.37 22.29 11.75
C GLY A 154 18.31 20.79 12.07
N PHE A 155 18.31 20.46 13.36
CA PHE A 155 18.41 19.08 13.87
C PHE A 155 17.16 18.23 13.58
N LEU A 156 15.99 18.86 13.39
CA LEU A 156 14.72 18.18 13.19
C LEU A 156 14.51 17.69 11.75
N LYS A 157 15.18 18.29 10.74
CA LYS A 157 15.15 17.88 9.32
C LYS A 157 13.76 17.68 8.69
N PHE A 158 12.72 18.35 9.18
CA PHE A 158 11.40 18.27 8.56
C PHE A 158 11.40 18.96 7.18
N PRO A 159 10.83 18.33 6.14
CA PRO A 159 10.54 19.02 4.89
C PRO A 159 9.61 20.21 5.14
N LYS A 160 9.93 21.36 4.56
CA LYS A 160 9.27 22.65 4.85
C LYS A 160 7.76 22.60 4.56
N ASN A 161 7.38 21.95 3.46
CA ASN A 161 5.98 21.73 3.06
C ASN A 161 5.22 20.77 3.99
N VAL A 162 5.87 19.70 4.48
CA VAL A 162 5.25 18.74 5.41
C VAL A 162 5.00 19.41 6.75
N ALA A 163 6.00 20.12 7.29
CA ALA A 163 5.85 20.84 8.56
C ALA A 163 4.79 21.94 8.50
N SER A 164 4.78 22.77 7.43
CA SER A 164 3.80 23.85 7.31
C SER A 164 2.37 23.34 7.23
N LYS A 165 2.12 22.28 6.44
CA LYS A 165 0.80 21.63 6.37
C LYS A 165 0.40 20.99 7.70
N ASN A 166 1.31 20.25 8.35
CA ASN A 166 1.02 19.59 9.63
C ASN A 166 0.73 20.60 10.74
N ALA A 167 1.45 21.72 10.78
CA ALA A 167 1.21 22.79 11.75
C ALA A 167 -0.16 23.45 11.57
N CYS A 168 -0.50 23.83 10.33
CA CYS A 168 -1.81 24.41 10.02
C CYS A 168 -2.95 23.41 10.31
N ARG A 169 -2.73 22.12 10.01
CA ARG A 169 -3.69 21.05 10.30
C ARG A 169 -3.92 20.87 11.80
N ALA A 170 -2.86 20.87 12.60
CA ALA A 170 -2.97 20.76 14.06
C ALA A 170 -3.73 21.94 14.68
N LEU A 171 -3.47 23.17 14.21
CA LEU A 171 -4.24 24.36 14.61
C LEU A 171 -5.72 24.22 14.25
N ALA A 172 -6.02 23.87 13.00
CA ALA A 172 -7.40 23.72 12.53
C ALA A 172 -8.15 22.65 13.32
N GLN A 173 -7.53 21.48 13.54
CA GLN A 173 -8.10 20.38 14.33
C GLN A 173 -8.40 20.82 15.77
N TYR A 174 -7.48 21.57 16.39
CA TYR A 174 -7.68 22.06 17.75
C TYR A 174 -8.84 23.06 17.84
N ILE A 175 -8.90 24.03 16.92
CA ILE A 175 -9.97 25.05 16.87
C ILE A 175 -11.33 24.39 16.58
N ASP A 176 -11.34 23.36 15.73
CA ASP A 176 -12.56 22.61 15.40
C ASP A 176 -13.07 21.78 16.58
N ALA A 177 -12.16 21.18 17.35
CA ALA A 177 -12.48 20.42 18.55
C ALA A 177 -12.85 21.31 19.74
N ASN A 178 -12.38 22.57 19.78
CA ASN A 178 -12.59 23.51 20.88
C ASN A 178 -13.20 24.83 20.36
N PRO A 179 -14.50 24.87 19.99
CA PRO A 179 -15.13 26.09 19.46
C PRO A 179 -15.11 27.30 20.41
N ASN A 180 -14.90 27.06 21.71
CA ASN A 180 -14.84 28.07 22.77
C ASN A 180 -13.41 28.37 23.24
N THR A 181 -12.39 28.00 22.46
CA THR A 181 -10.98 28.27 22.78
C THR A 181 -10.75 29.76 23.09
N SER A 182 -9.84 30.06 24.03
CA SER A 182 -9.46 31.44 24.34
C SER A 182 -8.51 32.01 23.29
N LEU A 183 -7.91 31.15 22.46
CA LEU A 183 -7.08 31.53 21.32
C LEU A 183 -7.84 32.50 20.39
N LYS A 184 -7.20 33.62 20.08
CA LYS A 184 -7.64 34.61 19.08
C LYS A 184 -6.61 34.77 17.97
N GLU A 185 -5.33 34.55 18.26
CA GLU A 185 -4.27 34.71 17.29
C GLU A 185 -3.19 33.62 17.43
N ALA A 186 -2.83 32.98 16.31
CA ALA A 186 -1.67 32.11 16.21
C ALA A 186 -0.80 32.56 15.03
N ARG A 187 0.48 32.86 15.29
CA ARG A 187 1.41 33.31 14.25
C ARG A 187 2.66 32.44 14.16
N PHE A 188 3.11 32.18 12.94
CA PHE A 188 4.39 31.53 12.64
C PHE A 188 5.42 32.60 12.31
N VAL A 189 6.49 32.66 13.10
CA VAL A 189 7.53 33.70 13.00
C VAL A 189 8.79 33.06 12.44
N ILE A 190 9.11 33.45 11.20
CA ILE A 190 10.19 32.86 10.42
C ILE A 190 11.32 33.88 10.32
N HIS A 191 12.56 33.43 10.53
CA HIS A 191 13.72 34.32 10.39
C HIS A 191 13.79 34.86 8.96
N PRO A 192 14.10 36.15 8.73
CA PRO A 192 14.17 36.76 7.38
C PRO A 192 15.17 36.10 6.41
N GLU A 193 16.02 35.19 6.87
CA GLU A 193 16.95 34.44 6.03
C GLU A 193 16.37 33.10 5.54
N ASP A 194 15.20 32.66 6.03
CA ASP A 194 14.58 31.37 5.67
C ASP A 194 13.31 31.55 4.81
N ASN A 195 13.53 32.17 3.63
CA ASN A 195 12.47 32.51 2.68
C ASN A 195 11.65 31.29 2.24
N ASP A 196 12.24 30.10 2.10
CA ASP A 196 11.47 28.93 1.68
C ASP A 196 10.51 28.45 2.78
N THR A 197 10.90 28.56 4.06
CA THR A 197 9.99 28.20 5.16
C THR A 197 8.86 29.21 5.23
N PHE A 198 9.18 30.51 5.10
CA PHE A 198 8.17 31.57 5.02
C PHE A 198 7.18 31.31 3.89
N LYS A 199 7.67 31.04 2.68
CA LYS A 199 6.85 30.68 1.52
C LYS A 199 6.00 29.44 1.75
N ALA A 200 6.56 28.37 2.30
CA ALA A 200 5.84 27.12 2.53
C ALA A 200 4.68 27.28 3.53
N PHE A 201 4.85 28.12 4.56
CA PHE A 201 3.77 28.49 5.48
C PHE A 201 2.76 29.43 4.81
N GLY A 202 3.22 30.40 4.03
CA GLY A 202 2.36 31.32 3.28
C GLY A 202 1.44 30.59 2.31
N ASP A 203 2.00 29.64 1.54
CA ASP A 203 1.24 28.81 0.59
C ASP A 203 0.23 27.91 1.32
N ALA A 204 0.61 27.30 2.44
CA ALA A 204 -0.28 26.47 3.25
C ALA A 204 -1.47 27.28 3.82
N ILE A 205 -1.22 28.49 4.33
CA ILE A 205 -2.24 29.39 4.88
C ILE A 205 -3.15 29.92 3.76
N LYS A 206 -2.59 30.32 2.60
CA LYS A 206 -3.35 30.82 1.45
C LYS A 206 -4.25 29.76 0.85
N ALA A 207 -3.71 28.57 0.57
CA ALA A 207 -4.47 27.48 -0.02
C ALA A 207 -5.48 26.88 0.98
N TRP A 208 -5.16 26.94 2.29
CA TRP A 208 -5.86 26.18 3.34
C TRP A 208 -6.06 24.71 2.96
N ASP A 209 -5.09 24.18 2.21
CA ASP A 209 -5.08 22.82 1.72
C ASP A 209 -4.63 21.89 2.85
N LEU A 210 -5.60 21.55 3.70
CA LEU A 210 -5.44 20.59 4.79
C LEU A 210 -5.57 19.13 4.31
N SER A 211 -5.63 18.90 2.98
CA SER A 211 -5.73 17.55 2.43
C SER A 211 -4.56 16.67 2.94
N PRO A 212 -4.80 15.36 3.13
CA PRO A 212 -3.72 14.42 3.40
C PRO A 212 -2.71 14.42 2.25
N ASN A 213 -1.47 14.01 2.54
CA ASN A 213 -0.44 13.87 1.51
C ASN A 213 -0.98 13.07 0.30
N PRO A 214 -0.87 13.56 -0.95
CA PRO A 214 -1.30 12.81 -2.13
C PRO A 214 -0.52 11.49 -2.31
N ASP A 215 0.68 11.37 -1.74
CA ASP A 215 1.51 10.17 -1.74
C ASP A 215 1.15 9.23 -0.56
N ILE A 216 -0.13 8.86 -0.43
CA ILE A 216 -0.55 7.87 0.58
C ILE A 216 0.07 6.51 0.21
N GLU A 217 0.81 5.91 1.15
CA GLU A 217 1.27 4.53 1.05
C GLU A 217 0.05 3.60 0.90
N ARG A 218 -0.15 3.05 -0.30
CA ARG A 218 -1.20 2.05 -0.53
C ARG A 218 -0.69 0.69 -0.12
N LYS A 219 -1.30 0.11 0.91
CA LYS A 219 -0.83 -1.15 1.50
C LYS A 219 -1.97 -1.94 2.12
N VAL A 220 -2.01 -3.24 1.84
CA VAL A 220 -2.81 -4.18 2.63
C VAL A 220 -2.12 -4.42 3.97
N VAL A 221 -2.82 -4.15 5.06
CA VAL A 221 -2.33 -4.30 6.43
C VAL A 221 -2.51 -5.74 6.89
N CYS A 222 -3.74 -6.25 6.83
CA CYS A 222 -4.03 -7.65 7.10
C CYS A 222 -5.36 -8.09 6.48
N ARG A 223 -5.52 -9.41 6.31
CA ARG A 223 -6.74 -10.06 5.84
C ARG A 223 -7.01 -11.27 6.72
N PHE A 224 -8.24 -11.44 7.17
CA PHE A 224 -8.66 -12.56 7.99
C PHE A 224 -10.17 -12.81 7.82
N LEU A 225 -10.66 -13.91 8.40
CA LEU A 225 -12.07 -14.24 8.43
C LEU A 225 -12.64 -13.93 9.81
N ILE A 226 -13.83 -13.35 9.83
CA ILE A 226 -14.71 -13.37 11.00
C ILE A 226 -15.93 -14.20 10.59
N ASN A 227 -15.99 -15.43 11.10
CA ASN A 227 -16.96 -16.44 10.66
C ASN A 227 -16.91 -16.59 9.13
N GLN A 228 -18.00 -16.29 8.42
CA GLN A 228 -18.12 -16.36 6.96
C GLN A 228 -17.73 -15.07 6.21
N ILE A 229 -17.37 -14.00 6.91
CA ILE A 229 -17.07 -12.68 6.33
C ILE A 229 -15.56 -12.48 6.22
N THR A 230 -15.07 -12.18 5.01
CA THR A 230 -13.69 -11.74 4.80
C THR A 230 -13.54 -10.30 5.27
N VAL A 231 -12.65 -10.06 6.23
CA VAL A 231 -12.27 -8.73 6.68
C VAL A 231 -10.91 -8.38 6.06
N LEU A 232 -10.87 -7.29 5.29
CA LEU A 232 -9.66 -6.74 4.69
C LEU A 232 -9.34 -5.38 5.32
N ILE A 233 -8.16 -5.23 5.89
CA ILE A 233 -7.68 -3.97 6.46
C ILE A 233 -6.58 -3.43 5.56
N LYS A 234 -6.73 -2.20 5.07
CA LYS A 234 -5.76 -1.57 4.17
C LYS A 234 -5.63 -0.06 4.40
N VAL A 235 -4.47 0.47 4.06
CA VAL A 235 -4.21 1.91 3.94
C VAL A 235 -4.52 2.29 2.50
N ASP A 236 -5.54 3.12 2.30
CA ASP A 236 -6.00 3.54 0.97
C ASP A 236 -6.91 4.78 1.06
N LYS A 237 -7.40 5.23 -0.10
CA LYS A 237 -8.44 6.27 -0.20
C LYS A 237 -9.81 5.62 -0.35
N ILE A 238 -10.67 5.85 0.64
CA ILE A 238 -11.98 5.18 0.68
C ILE A 238 -12.92 5.67 -0.45
N GLU A 239 -12.74 6.90 -0.94
CA GLU A 239 -13.46 7.45 -2.09
C GLU A 239 -13.08 6.82 -3.44
N GLU A 240 -11.97 6.06 -3.50
CA GLU A 240 -11.52 5.34 -4.70
C GLU A 240 -11.98 3.86 -4.70
N GLU A 241 -12.64 3.39 -3.62
CA GLU A 241 -13.05 1.99 -3.46
C GLU A 241 -14.17 1.57 -4.42
N GLU A 242 -14.02 0.36 -4.93
CA GLU A 242 -15.02 -0.33 -5.77
C GLU A 242 -15.75 -1.37 -4.91
N VAL A 243 -16.76 -0.91 -4.18
CA VAL A 243 -17.61 -1.73 -3.29
C VAL A 243 -19.08 -1.41 -3.50
N ASP A 244 -19.99 -2.26 -3.02
CA ASP A 244 -21.43 -2.00 -3.12
C ASP A 244 -21.85 -0.80 -2.27
N MET A 245 -21.27 -0.64 -1.07
CA MET A 245 -21.59 0.46 -0.16
C MET A 245 -20.35 1.00 0.54
N ILE A 246 -20.23 2.34 0.61
CA ILE A 246 -19.21 3.02 1.41
C ILE A 246 -19.87 3.64 2.65
N VAL A 247 -19.22 3.51 3.80
CA VAL A 247 -19.64 4.16 5.03
C VAL A 247 -18.93 5.51 5.17
N ASN A 248 -19.69 6.57 5.45
CA ASN A 248 -19.17 7.89 5.77
C ASN A 248 -19.35 8.18 7.27
N SER A 249 -18.41 8.87 7.90
CA SER A 249 -18.54 9.33 9.28
C SER A 249 -18.94 10.81 9.32
N VAL A 250 -20.07 11.12 9.94
CA VAL A 250 -20.69 12.45 9.91
C VAL A 250 -21.02 12.98 11.30
N ASN A 251 -21.32 14.28 11.38
CA ASN A 251 -21.83 14.92 12.60
C ASN A 251 -23.37 14.87 12.66
N LYS A 252 -23.93 15.34 13.78
CA LYS A 252 -25.39 15.36 14.03
C LYS A 252 -26.18 16.13 12.97
N THR A 253 -25.58 17.14 12.37
CA THR A 253 -26.24 17.99 11.37
C THR A 253 -26.16 17.41 9.96
N LEU A 254 -25.51 16.26 9.77
CA LEU A 254 -25.22 15.65 8.46
C LEU A 254 -24.53 16.64 7.49
N ASP A 255 -23.70 17.53 8.05
CA ASP A 255 -23.01 18.55 7.25
C ASP A 255 -21.77 17.93 6.61
N LEU A 256 -21.89 17.59 5.32
CA LEU A 256 -20.86 16.85 4.60
C LEU A 256 -19.59 17.67 4.32
N GLU A 257 -19.60 18.98 4.55
CA GLU A 257 -18.43 19.85 4.44
C GLU A 257 -17.56 19.84 5.71
N LYS A 258 -18.06 19.25 6.81
CA LYS A 258 -17.35 19.13 8.08
C LYS A 258 -16.68 17.76 8.21
N GLY A 259 -15.37 17.79 8.47
CA GLY A 259 -14.53 16.60 8.58
C GLY A 259 -13.85 16.24 7.26
N SER A 260 -12.56 15.92 7.33
CA SER A 260 -11.73 15.66 6.15
C SER A 260 -12.28 14.52 5.28
N LEU A 261 -12.71 13.42 5.91
CA LEU A 261 -13.28 12.27 5.22
C LEU A 261 -14.59 12.62 4.51
N SER A 262 -15.55 13.20 5.25
CA SER A 262 -16.87 13.50 4.68
C SER A 262 -16.76 14.50 3.53
N LYS A 263 -15.84 15.47 3.64
CA LYS A 263 -15.55 16.43 2.57
C LYS A 263 -14.93 15.76 1.35
N ALA A 264 -14.00 14.82 1.53
CA ALA A 264 -13.40 14.06 0.43
C ALA A 264 -14.47 13.26 -0.33
N LEU A 265 -15.33 12.54 0.39
CA LEU A 265 -16.45 11.80 -0.19
C LEU A 265 -17.46 12.73 -0.88
N SER A 266 -17.83 13.86 -0.25
CA SER A 266 -18.72 14.88 -0.84
C SER A 266 -18.16 15.44 -2.15
N THR A 267 -16.87 15.75 -2.17
CA THR A 267 -16.17 16.27 -3.35
C THR A 267 -16.16 15.24 -4.48
N ALA A 268 -15.85 13.98 -4.17
CA ALA A 268 -15.79 12.90 -5.14
C ALA A 268 -17.18 12.50 -5.68
N ALA A 269 -18.20 12.44 -4.82
CA ALA A 269 -19.58 12.14 -5.20
C ALA A 269 -20.23 13.27 -6.03
N GLY A 270 -19.83 14.52 -5.77
CA GLY A 270 -20.43 15.71 -6.34
C GLY A 270 -21.60 16.26 -5.50
N PRO A 271 -22.16 17.42 -5.90
CA PRO A 271 -23.07 18.21 -5.06
C PRO A 271 -24.43 17.54 -4.79
N GLU A 272 -24.82 16.55 -5.60
CA GLU A 272 -26.15 15.90 -5.50
C GLU A 272 -26.32 15.11 -4.21
N MET A 273 -25.29 14.40 -3.75
CA MET A 273 -25.32 13.66 -2.47
C MET A 273 -25.62 14.61 -1.29
N ALA A 274 -24.97 15.77 -1.25
CA ALA A 274 -25.20 16.75 -0.19
C ALA A 274 -26.59 17.39 -0.26
N LYS A 275 -27.15 17.57 -1.46
CA LYS A 275 -28.52 18.07 -1.64
C LYS A 275 -29.55 17.03 -1.18
N GLU A 276 -29.35 15.77 -1.54
CA GLU A 276 -30.19 14.65 -1.12
C GLU A 276 -30.22 14.52 0.40
N CYS A 277 -29.05 14.52 1.06
CA CYS A 277 -28.96 14.48 2.51
C CYS A 277 -29.74 15.62 3.20
N ARG A 278 -29.66 16.85 2.67
CA ARG A 278 -30.41 18.00 3.21
C ARG A 278 -31.92 17.90 2.99
N ARG A 279 -32.34 17.29 1.88
CA ARG A 279 -33.77 17.13 1.53
C ARG A 279 -34.41 16.00 2.34
N ASP A 280 -33.74 14.86 2.42
CA ASP A 280 -34.31 13.62 2.93
C ASP A 280 -34.06 13.46 4.44
N HIS A 281 -33.02 14.10 4.97
CA HIS A 281 -32.68 14.11 6.40
C HIS A 281 -32.50 15.55 6.94
N PRO A 282 -33.53 16.42 6.86
CA PRO A 282 -33.41 17.84 7.22
C PRO A 282 -33.10 18.07 8.71
N SER A 283 -33.43 17.09 9.57
CA SER A 283 -33.09 17.10 10.99
C SER A 283 -31.71 16.52 11.31
N GLY A 284 -30.96 16.11 10.27
CA GLY A 284 -29.66 15.46 10.41
C GLY A 284 -29.77 14.01 10.86
N VAL A 285 -28.78 13.54 11.62
CA VAL A 285 -28.67 12.15 12.10
C VAL A 285 -28.39 12.18 13.59
N THR A 286 -29.18 11.47 14.38
CA THR A 286 -28.93 11.31 15.82
C THR A 286 -27.67 10.47 16.07
N GLU A 287 -26.91 10.78 17.11
CA GLU A 287 -25.75 9.98 17.53
C GLU A 287 -26.13 8.51 17.75
N GLY A 288 -25.26 7.60 17.29
CA GLY A 288 -25.49 6.16 17.37
C GLY A 288 -26.37 5.59 16.24
N ASN A 289 -26.82 6.43 15.30
CA ASN A 289 -27.64 6.02 14.16
C ASN A 289 -26.97 6.30 12.82
N VAL A 290 -27.56 5.71 11.76
CA VAL A 290 -27.08 5.78 10.39
C VAL A 290 -28.22 6.18 9.46
N VAL A 291 -27.91 6.89 8.38
CA VAL A 291 -28.84 7.17 7.27
C VAL A 291 -28.15 6.91 5.94
N VAL A 292 -28.92 6.77 4.86
CA VAL A 292 -28.37 6.50 3.53
C VAL A 292 -28.65 7.64 2.55
N SER A 293 -27.80 7.75 1.54
CA SER A 293 -28.01 8.57 0.35
C SER A 293 -27.42 7.90 -0.90
N SER A 294 -27.70 8.46 -2.08
CA SER A 294 -27.05 8.04 -3.32
C SER A 294 -25.55 8.35 -3.34
N ALA A 295 -24.80 7.54 -4.08
CA ALA A 295 -23.35 7.64 -4.19
C ALA A 295 -22.86 8.75 -5.15
N GLY A 296 -23.76 9.43 -5.86
CA GLY A 296 -23.40 10.40 -6.89
C GLY A 296 -22.47 9.80 -7.95
N LYS A 297 -21.25 10.35 -8.07
CA LYS A 297 -20.22 9.89 -9.01
C LYS A 297 -19.27 8.82 -8.45
N LEU A 298 -19.42 8.42 -7.18
CA LEU A 298 -18.60 7.35 -6.60
C LEU A 298 -18.93 6.01 -7.25
N LYS A 299 -17.99 5.06 -7.16
CA LYS A 299 -18.10 3.72 -7.77
C LYS A 299 -18.93 2.72 -6.94
N CYS A 300 -19.53 3.18 -5.84
CA CYS A 300 -20.44 2.38 -5.02
C CYS A 300 -21.91 2.68 -5.36
N LYS A 301 -22.82 1.87 -4.85
CA LYS A 301 -24.26 2.02 -5.12
C LYS A 301 -24.90 3.04 -4.17
N ILE A 302 -24.54 3.00 -2.89
CA ILE A 302 -25.06 3.92 -1.86
C ILE A 302 -23.97 4.34 -0.86
N ILE A 303 -24.22 5.45 -0.17
CA ILE A 303 -23.42 5.90 0.97
C ILE A 303 -24.22 5.75 2.25
N CYS A 304 -23.64 5.08 3.25
CA CYS A 304 -24.20 4.98 4.59
C CYS A 304 -23.52 5.97 5.52
N HIS A 305 -24.22 7.03 5.90
CA HIS A 305 -23.73 8.08 6.79
C HIS A 305 -23.96 7.71 8.24
N ALA A 306 -22.88 7.37 8.95
CA ALA A 306 -22.88 7.00 10.35
C ALA A 306 -22.53 8.19 11.25
N CYS A 307 -23.43 8.51 12.20
CA CYS A 307 -23.17 9.54 13.21
C CYS A 307 -22.59 8.93 14.48
N VAL A 308 -21.27 8.87 14.57
CA VAL A 308 -20.56 8.30 15.74
C VAL A 308 -20.71 9.21 16.97
N PRO A 309 -21.12 8.66 18.14
CA PRO A 309 -21.11 9.38 19.41
C PRO A 309 -19.75 10.00 19.75
N THR A 310 -19.74 10.89 20.73
CA THR A 310 -18.50 11.50 21.19
C THR A 310 -17.82 10.58 22.18
N TYR A 311 -16.50 10.42 22.06
CA TYR A 311 -15.73 9.51 22.92
C TYR A 311 -15.91 9.87 24.40
N ASN A 312 -16.36 8.88 25.18
CA ASN A 312 -16.48 9.02 26.62
C ASN A 312 -15.15 8.64 27.28
N GLN A 313 -14.40 9.64 27.76
CA GLN A 313 -13.11 9.45 28.44
C GLN A 313 -13.22 8.75 29.80
N SER A 314 -14.42 8.72 30.41
CA SER A 314 -14.66 8.11 31.72
C SER A 314 -15.00 6.62 31.63
N ASP A 315 -15.46 6.13 30.48
CA ASP A 315 -15.79 4.72 30.26
C ASP A 315 -15.57 4.28 28.81
N ASN A 316 -14.48 3.53 28.60
CA ASN A 316 -14.11 2.98 27.31
C ASN A 316 -15.10 1.92 26.81
N SER A 317 -15.83 1.26 27.71
CA SER A 317 -16.73 0.15 27.37
C SER A 317 -17.96 0.67 26.63
N VAL A 318 -18.51 1.80 27.07
CA VAL A 318 -19.62 2.50 26.39
C VAL A 318 -19.20 2.92 24.99
N SER A 319 -18.05 3.61 24.90
CA SER A 319 -17.52 4.07 23.62
C SER A 319 -17.28 2.92 22.64
N LYS A 320 -16.77 1.79 23.12
CA LYS A 320 -16.62 0.58 22.29
C LYS A 320 -17.97 0.09 21.77
N LEU A 321 -18.96 -0.01 22.66
CA LEU A 321 -20.29 -0.51 22.31
C LEU A 321 -20.98 0.40 21.29
N ASP A 322 -20.75 1.71 21.37
CA ASP A 322 -21.25 2.67 20.37
C ASP A 322 -20.70 2.38 18.97
N ILE A 323 -19.40 2.14 18.84
CA ILE A 323 -18.76 1.76 17.56
C ILE A 323 -19.31 0.42 17.06
N GLN A 324 -19.40 -0.57 17.95
CA GLN A 324 -19.94 -1.90 17.64
C GLN A 324 -21.36 -1.82 17.08
N ASN A 325 -22.24 -1.08 17.76
CA ASN A 325 -23.64 -0.91 17.34
C ASN A 325 -23.77 -0.16 16.01
N ILE A 326 -22.93 0.85 15.77
CA ILE A 326 -22.92 1.56 14.48
C ILE A 326 -22.48 0.64 13.35
N VAL A 327 -21.43 -0.17 13.57
CA VAL A 327 -20.98 -1.13 12.55
C VAL A 327 -22.10 -2.11 12.22
N ILE A 328 -22.79 -2.66 13.23
CA ILE A 328 -23.93 -3.57 13.01
C ILE A 328 -25.01 -2.89 12.16
N LYS A 329 -25.44 -1.68 12.50
CA LYS A 329 -26.46 -0.94 11.74
C LYS A 329 -26.04 -0.67 10.29
N CYS A 330 -24.77 -0.37 10.05
CA CYS A 330 -24.25 -0.24 8.69
C CYS A 330 -24.34 -1.58 7.94
N LEU A 331 -23.92 -2.69 8.56
CA LEU A 331 -23.95 -4.01 7.92
C LEU A 331 -25.39 -4.49 7.66
N GLU A 332 -26.32 -4.23 8.58
CA GLU A 332 -27.75 -4.47 8.40
C GLU A 332 -28.29 -3.70 7.18
N LYS A 333 -27.89 -2.43 7.02
CA LYS A 333 -28.28 -1.65 5.84
C LYS A 333 -27.74 -2.24 4.53
N ALA A 334 -26.53 -2.81 4.55
CA ALA A 334 -26.00 -3.52 3.38
C ALA A 334 -26.77 -4.82 3.09
N ASP A 335 -27.12 -5.57 4.13
CA ASP A 335 -27.84 -6.83 4.03
C ASP A 335 -29.28 -6.65 3.52
N GLU A 336 -29.98 -5.62 4.02
CA GLU A 336 -31.29 -5.20 3.53
C GLU A 336 -31.29 -4.92 2.01
N ASN A 337 -30.15 -4.47 1.48
CA ASN A 337 -29.95 -4.19 0.06
C ASN A 337 -29.29 -5.35 -0.71
N GLN A 338 -29.09 -6.51 -0.06
CA GLN A 338 -28.43 -7.69 -0.63
C GLN A 338 -27.04 -7.42 -1.20
N TYR A 339 -26.26 -6.57 -0.53
CA TYR A 339 -24.91 -6.24 -0.94
C TYR A 339 -23.88 -7.26 -0.44
N ASN A 340 -22.82 -7.42 -1.23
CA ASN A 340 -21.77 -8.42 -1.01
C ASN A 340 -20.52 -7.80 -0.37
N CYS A 341 -20.28 -6.49 -0.57
CA CYS A 341 -19.11 -5.82 -0.03
C CYS A 341 -19.37 -4.39 0.49
N VAL A 342 -18.79 -4.08 1.65
CA VAL A 342 -18.89 -2.76 2.30
C VAL A 342 -17.51 -2.25 2.67
N ALA A 343 -17.24 -0.97 2.40
CA ALA A 343 -16.04 -0.28 2.88
C ALA A 343 -16.37 0.64 4.05
N PHE A 344 -15.63 0.50 5.16
CA PHE A 344 -15.67 1.34 6.34
C PHE A 344 -14.39 2.16 6.46
N PRO A 345 -14.47 3.42 6.91
CA PRO A 345 -13.31 4.12 7.46
C PRO A 345 -13.04 3.59 8.87
N ALA A 346 -11.87 3.88 9.44
CA ALA A 346 -11.66 3.72 10.88
C ALA A 346 -12.57 4.70 11.67
N LEU A 347 -13.71 4.21 12.16
CA LEU A 347 -14.75 5.06 12.75
C LEU A 347 -14.29 5.70 14.06
N GLY A 348 -14.40 7.02 14.16
CA GLY A 348 -14.16 7.76 15.41
C GLY A 348 -12.71 8.14 15.71
N THR A 349 -11.71 7.59 15.00
CA THR A 349 -10.27 7.82 15.26
C THR A 349 -9.78 9.23 14.96
N LEU A 350 -10.41 9.93 14.01
CA LEU A 350 -10.04 11.29 13.61
C LEU A 350 -10.80 12.32 14.46
N TYR A 351 -11.88 12.91 13.92
CA TYR A 351 -12.60 14.04 14.52
C TYR A 351 -13.16 13.78 15.93
N LYS A 352 -13.39 12.51 16.32
CA LYS A 352 -14.02 12.14 17.59
C LYS A 352 -13.02 11.65 18.66
N ASN A 353 -11.71 11.62 18.34
CA ASN A 353 -10.62 11.26 19.25
C ASN A 353 -10.79 9.90 19.97
N TYR A 354 -11.45 8.92 19.33
CA TYR A 354 -11.46 7.57 19.87
C TYR A 354 -10.04 7.00 19.85
N PRO A 355 -9.56 6.35 20.92
CA PRO A 355 -8.32 5.59 20.87
C PRO A 355 -8.40 4.51 19.79
N SER A 356 -7.30 4.32 19.05
CA SER A 356 -7.23 3.35 17.94
C SER A 356 -7.63 1.94 18.37
N GLN A 357 -7.23 1.51 19.58
CA GLN A 357 -7.57 0.20 20.13
C GLN A 357 -9.07 0.02 20.37
N ILE A 358 -9.74 1.04 20.91
CA ILE A 358 -11.17 1.01 21.19
C ILE A 358 -11.97 0.99 19.88
N THR A 359 -11.51 1.73 18.89
CA THR A 359 -12.10 1.69 17.53
C THR A 359 -11.97 0.30 16.92
N ALA A 360 -10.76 -0.26 16.93
CA ALA A 360 -10.50 -1.56 16.34
C ALA A 360 -11.30 -2.68 17.02
N ASP A 361 -11.30 -2.75 18.35
CA ASP A 361 -12.06 -3.75 19.11
C ASP A 361 -13.56 -3.63 18.81
N GLY A 362 -14.11 -2.40 18.88
CA GLY A 362 -15.53 -2.15 18.61
C GLY A 362 -15.95 -2.51 17.20
N MET A 363 -15.17 -2.12 16.18
CA MET A 363 -15.50 -2.41 14.79
C MET A 363 -15.47 -3.90 14.50
N LEU A 364 -14.42 -4.61 14.94
CA LEU A 364 -14.29 -6.05 14.70
C LEU A 364 -15.36 -6.85 15.45
N LYS A 365 -15.71 -6.45 16.68
CA LYS A 365 -16.85 -7.04 17.42
C LYS A 365 -18.19 -6.80 16.75
N GLY A 366 -18.36 -5.63 16.11
CA GLY A 366 -19.55 -5.34 15.31
C GLY A 366 -19.71 -6.32 14.16
N VAL A 367 -18.63 -6.59 13.42
CA VAL A 367 -18.63 -7.58 12.33
C VAL A 367 -18.89 -9.00 12.86
N ASP A 368 -18.27 -9.38 13.98
CA ASP A 368 -18.48 -10.70 14.60
C ASP A 368 -19.92 -10.90 15.07
N GLN A 369 -20.50 -9.93 15.77
CA GLN A 369 -21.89 -10.01 16.21
C GLN A 369 -22.86 -10.03 15.03
N PHE A 370 -22.63 -9.20 14.02
CA PHE A 370 -23.46 -9.20 12.80
C PHE A 370 -23.41 -10.57 12.10
N SER A 371 -22.21 -11.11 11.85
CA SER A 371 -22.05 -12.39 11.15
C SER A 371 -22.69 -13.59 11.88
N LYS A 372 -22.72 -13.57 13.23
CA LYS A 372 -23.41 -14.56 14.05
C LYS A 372 -24.92 -14.45 14.02
N SER A 373 -25.44 -13.22 13.96
CA SER A 373 -26.89 -12.94 13.96
C SER A 373 -27.53 -13.05 12.57
N HIS A 374 -26.75 -12.84 11.50
CA HIS A 374 -27.22 -12.80 10.11
C HIS A 374 -26.50 -13.86 9.25
N THR A 375 -26.69 -15.14 9.57
CA THR A 375 -25.97 -16.27 8.92
C THR A 375 -26.33 -16.46 7.44
N GLN A 376 -27.49 -15.98 7.01
CA GLN A 376 -27.97 -16.03 5.62
C GLN A 376 -27.63 -14.77 4.81
N SER A 377 -26.85 -13.84 5.39
CA SER A 377 -26.49 -12.59 4.73
C SER A 377 -25.76 -12.82 3.40
N SER A 378 -26.07 -11.98 2.41
CA SER A 378 -25.31 -11.92 1.16
C SER A 378 -23.89 -11.36 1.38
N LEU A 379 -23.67 -10.63 2.47
CA LEU A 379 -22.43 -9.93 2.73
C LEU A 379 -21.24 -10.90 2.89
N LYS A 380 -20.25 -10.78 2.00
CA LYS A 380 -19.04 -11.63 1.98
C LYS A 380 -17.79 -10.89 2.40
N THR A 381 -17.73 -9.58 2.19
CA THR A 381 -16.50 -8.81 2.41
C THR A 381 -16.77 -7.50 3.16
N VAL A 382 -15.98 -7.24 4.19
CA VAL A 382 -15.89 -5.96 4.88
C VAL A 382 -14.47 -5.44 4.70
N ILE A 383 -14.34 -4.23 4.14
CA ILE A 383 -13.07 -3.55 3.96
C ILE A 383 -12.97 -2.44 4.99
N ILE A 384 -11.92 -2.42 5.80
CA ILE A 384 -11.60 -1.31 6.70
C ILE A 384 -10.46 -0.52 6.07
N VAL A 385 -10.79 0.69 5.63
CA VAL A 385 -9.87 1.62 4.98
C VAL A 385 -9.34 2.62 6.00
N ILE A 386 -8.04 2.59 6.21
CA ILE A 386 -7.31 3.50 7.10
C ILE A 386 -6.85 4.68 6.27
N TYR A 387 -7.44 5.85 6.52
CA TYR A 387 -7.21 7.07 5.75
C TYR A 387 -6.05 7.89 6.32
N GLY A 388 -5.04 8.21 5.49
CA GLY A 388 -4.05 9.25 5.74
C GLY A 388 -2.77 8.88 6.50
N ASP A 389 -2.04 9.94 6.90
CA ASP A 389 -0.62 9.90 7.32
C ASP A 389 -0.38 9.37 8.76
N GLN A 390 -1.45 9.01 9.50
CA GLN A 390 -1.39 8.42 10.86
C GLN A 390 -1.77 6.92 10.86
N HIS A 391 -1.62 6.24 9.73
CA HIS A 391 -2.06 4.87 9.57
C HIS A 391 -1.34 3.87 10.49
N ALA A 392 -0.13 4.15 10.98
CA ALA A 392 0.67 3.18 11.74
C ALA A 392 -0.02 2.70 13.03
N ASP A 393 -0.50 3.61 13.88
CA ASP A 393 -1.16 3.26 15.15
C ASP A 393 -2.51 2.57 14.92
N ILE A 394 -3.29 3.07 13.96
CA ILE A 394 -4.59 2.50 13.61
C ILE A 394 -4.39 1.10 13.03
N SER A 395 -3.43 0.94 12.12
CA SER A 395 -3.06 -0.35 11.53
C SER A 395 -2.61 -1.33 12.60
N LYS A 396 -1.75 -0.89 13.53
CA LYS A 396 -1.30 -1.72 14.64
C LYS A 396 -2.47 -2.16 15.52
N ALA A 397 -3.34 -1.24 15.92
CA ALA A 397 -4.50 -1.55 16.75
C ALA A 397 -5.42 -2.58 16.08
N PHE A 398 -5.71 -2.41 14.79
CA PHE A 398 -6.47 -3.38 14.01
C PHE A 398 -5.77 -4.73 13.87
N VAL A 399 -4.45 -4.75 13.73
CA VAL A 399 -3.66 -5.99 13.72
C VAL A 399 -3.75 -6.69 15.09
N ASP A 400 -3.55 -5.97 16.18
CA ASP A 400 -3.61 -6.51 17.55
C ASP A 400 -5.01 -7.04 17.88
N GLU A 401 -6.06 -6.26 17.60
CA GLU A 401 -7.46 -6.66 17.85
C GLU A 401 -7.96 -7.74 16.88
N SER A 402 -7.27 -7.95 15.76
CA SER A 402 -7.59 -9.08 14.88
C SER A 402 -7.11 -10.42 15.44
N VAL A 403 -6.20 -10.44 16.43
CA VAL A 403 -5.59 -11.67 16.97
C VAL A 403 -6.63 -12.72 17.43
N PRO A 404 -7.70 -12.37 18.16
CA PRO A 404 -8.73 -13.34 18.57
C PRO A 404 -9.50 -13.94 17.39
N TYR A 405 -9.75 -13.15 16.34
CA TYR A 405 -10.43 -13.59 15.11
C TYR A 405 -9.50 -14.37 14.17
N ARG A 406 -8.19 -14.22 14.37
CA ARG A 406 -7.17 -15.13 13.82
C ARG A 406 -7.09 -16.46 14.58
N GLY A 407 -7.97 -16.69 15.57
CA GLY A 407 -8.03 -17.86 16.46
C GLY A 407 -7.50 -19.13 15.82
N ALA A 408 -6.36 -19.60 16.33
CA ALA A 408 -5.70 -20.87 15.97
C ALA A 408 -5.46 -21.14 14.47
N CYS A 409 -5.45 -20.13 13.61
CA CYS A 409 -5.13 -20.27 12.18
C CYS A 409 -4.53 -18.98 11.59
N SER A 410 -3.47 -18.43 12.19
CA SER A 410 -2.39 -18.00 11.28
C SER A 410 -1.89 -19.29 10.66
N GLY A 411 -2.44 -19.63 9.49
CA GLY A 411 -1.77 -20.56 8.62
C GLY A 411 -0.30 -20.15 8.62
N PRO A 412 0.62 -21.11 8.85
CA PRO A 412 2.03 -20.87 8.97
C PRO A 412 2.51 -19.95 7.85
N GLU A 413 3.44 -19.06 8.18
CA GLU A 413 3.86 -17.99 7.27
C GLU A 413 4.33 -18.59 5.93
N ARG A 414 3.98 -17.94 4.81
CA ARG A 414 4.55 -18.29 3.51
C ARG A 414 6.07 -18.32 3.61
N GLY A 415 6.70 -19.26 2.93
CA GLY A 415 8.13 -19.50 3.07
C GLY A 415 8.52 -20.29 4.32
N THR A 416 7.58 -21.00 4.99
CA THR A 416 7.90 -21.96 6.06
C THR A 416 7.53 -23.41 5.72
N GLN A 417 8.21 -24.40 6.31
CA GLN A 417 7.85 -25.82 6.13
C GLN A 417 6.43 -26.12 6.61
N GLU A 418 6.01 -25.46 7.68
CA GLU A 418 4.69 -25.63 8.27
C GLU A 418 3.60 -25.16 7.30
N PHE A 419 3.86 -24.09 6.53
CA PHE A 419 3.01 -23.66 5.40
C PHE A 419 2.82 -24.75 4.38
N CYS A 420 3.92 -25.38 3.97
CA CYS A 420 3.88 -26.49 3.02
C CYS A 420 3.07 -27.68 3.56
N ARG A 421 3.26 -28.06 4.84
CA ARG A 421 2.48 -29.16 5.47
C ARG A 421 0.98 -28.89 5.43
N GLN A 422 0.56 -27.66 5.69
CA GLN A 422 -0.87 -27.31 5.65
C GLN A 422 -1.44 -27.25 4.23
N GLN A 423 -0.69 -26.75 3.25
CA GLN A 423 -1.17 -26.70 1.87
C GLN A 423 -1.47 -28.10 1.31
N TYR A 424 -0.72 -29.13 1.73
CA TYR A 424 -0.96 -30.51 1.29
C TYR A 424 -2.35 -31.05 1.69
N HIS A 425 -2.88 -30.63 2.84
CA HIS A 425 -4.15 -31.13 3.38
C HIS A 425 -5.38 -30.33 2.95
N ARG A 426 -5.21 -29.25 2.19
CA ARG A 426 -6.34 -28.41 1.76
C ARG A 426 -7.19 -29.10 0.70
N GLU A 427 -8.51 -28.93 0.81
CA GLU A 427 -9.42 -29.31 -0.26
C GLU A 427 -9.11 -28.52 -1.54
N LEU A 428 -9.11 -29.21 -2.68
CA LEU A 428 -8.81 -28.61 -3.97
C LEU A 428 -10.04 -27.91 -4.54
N HIS A 429 -9.90 -26.63 -4.85
CA HIS A 429 -10.90 -25.81 -5.54
C HIS A 429 -10.31 -25.24 -6.82
N PRO A 430 -11.13 -25.00 -7.87
CA PRO A 430 -10.71 -24.20 -9.02
C PRO A 430 -10.25 -22.80 -8.58
N PRO A 431 -9.36 -22.14 -9.36
CA PRO A 431 -8.97 -20.76 -9.08
C PRO A 431 -10.17 -19.79 -9.11
N GLU A 432 -10.17 -18.78 -8.24
CA GLU A 432 -11.29 -17.81 -8.11
C GLU A 432 -11.63 -17.05 -9.39
N TYR A 433 -10.67 -16.90 -10.30
CA TYR A 433 -10.85 -16.21 -11.56
C TYR A 433 -11.44 -17.08 -12.67
N TRP A 434 -11.63 -18.38 -12.44
CA TRP A 434 -12.34 -19.26 -13.39
C TRP A 434 -13.83 -18.95 -13.42
N ILE A 435 -14.44 -19.14 -14.58
CA ILE A 435 -15.88 -18.83 -14.78
C ILE A 435 -16.70 -20.04 -15.20
N GLU A 436 -16.06 -21.06 -15.80
CA GLU A 436 -16.72 -22.30 -16.20
C GLU A 436 -16.84 -23.26 -15.02
N PHE A 437 -15.76 -23.40 -14.24
CA PHE A 437 -15.76 -24.15 -13.00
C PHE A 437 -15.45 -23.20 -11.85
N THR A 438 -16.50 -22.75 -11.15
CA THR A 438 -16.40 -21.73 -10.11
C THR A 438 -15.80 -22.29 -8.82
N SER A 439 -15.12 -21.44 -8.06
CA SER A 439 -14.34 -21.81 -6.87
C SER A 439 -15.17 -22.12 -5.62
N ASP A 440 -16.47 -21.80 -5.61
CA ASP A 440 -17.41 -22.14 -4.53
C ASP A 440 -17.64 -23.65 -4.40
N LYS A 441 -17.31 -24.41 -5.44
CA LYS A 441 -17.39 -25.87 -5.50
C LYS A 441 -16.00 -26.47 -5.59
N SER A 442 -15.79 -27.62 -4.96
CA SER A 442 -14.51 -28.32 -5.02
C SER A 442 -14.27 -28.96 -6.38
N VAL A 443 -13.00 -29.24 -6.70
CA VAL A 443 -12.61 -29.97 -7.92
C VAL A 443 -13.30 -31.34 -7.98
N LYS A 444 -13.47 -31.99 -6.82
CA LYS A 444 -14.18 -33.27 -6.70
C LYS A 444 -15.64 -33.15 -7.15
N PHE A 445 -16.34 -32.08 -6.76
CA PHE A 445 -17.70 -31.80 -7.20
C PHE A 445 -17.75 -31.59 -8.72
N TRP A 446 -16.88 -30.75 -9.28
CA TRP A 446 -16.91 -30.48 -10.72
C TRP A 446 -16.65 -31.71 -11.58
N LYS A 447 -15.83 -32.65 -11.09
CA LYS A 447 -15.58 -33.91 -11.75
C LYS A 447 -16.79 -34.86 -11.79
N THR A 448 -17.76 -34.71 -10.89
CA THR A 448 -19.00 -35.51 -10.96
C THR A 448 -20.01 -34.91 -11.93
N GLU A 449 -19.97 -33.59 -12.11
CA GLU A 449 -20.93 -32.86 -12.94
C GLU A 449 -20.52 -32.74 -14.42
N CYS A 450 -19.27 -33.04 -14.75
CA CYS A 450 -18.69 -32.73 -16.06
C CYS A 450 -18.18 -33.98 -16.79
N ASP A 451 -18.38 -34.00 -18.12
CA ASP A 451 -17.85 -35.06 -18.97
C ASP A 451 -16.32 -35.06 -18.96
N LYS A 452 -15.75 -36.28 -18.95
CA LYS A 452 -14.29 -36.47 -18.97
C LYS A 452 -13.67 -35.82 -20.21
N GLY A 453 -12.66 -34.98 -19.99
CA GLY A 453 -11.94 -34.27 -21.05
C GLY A 453 -12.62 -33.00 -21.58
N TYR A 454 -13.75 -32.59 -20.99
CA TYR A 454 -14.36 -31.30 -21.28
C TYR A 454 -13.40 -30.16 -20.87
N HIS A 455 -13.32 -29.16 -21.73
CA HIS A 455 -12.48 -27.99 -21.52
C HIS A 455 -13.04 -26.79 -22.26
N LYS A 456 -12.73 -25.60 -21.77
CA LYS A 456 -13.13 -24.34 -22.37
C LYS A 456 -11.96 -23.37 -22.47
N LEU A 457 -11.88 -22.66 -23.58
CA LEU A 457 -11.01 -21.50 -23.74
C LEU A 457 -11.82 -20.25 -23.45
N VAL A 458 -11.44 -19.55 -22.40
CA VAL A 458 -12.10 -18.33 -21.92
C VAL A 458 -11.23 -17.13 -22.24
N ASP A 459 -11.83 -16.08 -22.82
CA ASP A 459 -11.12 -14.83 -23.07
C ASP A 459 -10.80 -14.15 -21.74
N VAL A 460 -9.54 -13.78 -21.55
CA VAL A 460 -9.10 -13.18 -20.28
C VAL A 460 -9.45 -11.70 -20.22
N ASP A 461 -9.53 -11.15 -19.00
CA ASP A 461 -9.72 -9.72 -18.79
C ASP A 461 -8.52 -8.89 -19.31
N SER A 462 -8.72 -7.57 -19.42
CA SER A 462 -7.70 -6.65 -19.95
C SER A 462 -6.40 -6.63 -19.13
N SER A 463 -6.47 -6.82 -17.82
CA SER A 463 -5.30 -6.79 -16.94
C SER A 463 -4.45 -8.06 -17.13
N THR A 464 -5.09 -9.22 -17.20
CA THR A 464 -4.45 -10.51 -17.47
C THR A 464 -3.85 -10.52 -18.86
N HIS A 465 -4.58 -10.02 -19.88
CA HIS A 465 -4.05 -9.90 -21.24
C HIS A 465 -2.77 -9.07 -21.29
N LYS A 466 -2.78 -7.88 -20.67
CA LYS A 466 -1.60 -6.99 -20.61
C LYS A 466 -0.42 -7.63 -19.87
N ALA A 467 -0.69 -8.37 -18.79
CA ALA A 467 0.35 -9.06 -18.03
C ALA A 467 1.05 -10.15 -18.87
N VAL A 468 0.26 -10.97 -19.58
CA VAL A 468 0.78 -12.01 -20.48
C VAL A 468 1.51 -11.40 -21.67
N GLU A 469 0.95 -10.36 -22.29
CA GLU A 469 1.60 -9.64 -23.39
C GLU A 469 2.95 -9.04 -22.96
N LYS A 470 3.00 -8.41 -21.78
CA LYS A 470 4.24 -7.88 -21.22
C LYS A 470 5.28 -8.97 -21.01
N LEU A 471 4.90 -10.16 -20.52
CA LEU A 471 5.82 -11.29 -20.37
C LEU A 471 6.39 -11.74 -21.72
N VAL A 472 5.53 -11.83 -22.76
CA VAL A 472 5.98 -12.17 -24.11
C VAL A 472 7.02 -11.15 -24.59
N GLN A 473 6.75 -9.86 -24.40
CA GLN A 473 7.62 -8.77 -24.85
C GLN A 473 8.92 -8.67 -24.03
N SER A 474 8.86 -8.79 -22.70
CA SER A 474 10.05 -8.64 -21.84
C SER A 474 11.02 -9.81 -21.94
N THR A 475 10.56 -10.97 -22.39
CA THR A 475 11.38 -12.18 -22.58
C THR A 475 11.77 -12.41 -24.05
N TRP A 476 11.39 -11.49 -24.93
CA TRP A 476 11.74 -11.48 -26.34
C TRP A 476 13.16 -10.94 -26.56
N GLN A 477 13.95 -11.65 -27.35
CA GLN A 477 15.36 -11.38 -27.63
C GLN A 477 15.58 -11.37 -29.15
N SER A 478 15.25 -10.25 -29.81
CA SER A 478 15.25 -10.15 -31.27
C SER A 478 16.61 -10.47 -31.91
N GLN A 479 17.71 -10.19 -31.21
CA GLN A 479 19.07 -10.51 -31.64
C GLN A 479 19.35 -12.02 -31.74
N LYS A 480 18.54 -12.87 -31.11
CA LYS A 480 18.71 -14.34 -31.10
C LYS A 480 17.80 -15.07 -32.11
N ILE A 481 17.01 -14.34 -32.90
CA ILE A 481 16.16 -14.93 -33.93
C ILE A 481 17.03 -15.68 -34.95
N GLY A 482 16.60 -16.88 -35.35
CA GLY A 482 17.32 -17.70 -36.33
C GLY A 482 18.59 -18.38 -35.79
N GLN A 483 18.96 -18.15 -34.52
CA GLN A 483 20.13 -18.79 -33.93
C GLN A 483 19.82 -20.17 -33.34
N GLY A 484 20.72 -21.12 -33.58
CA GLY A 484 20.62 -22.49 -33.09
C GLY A 484 19.89 -23.44 -34.05
N ARG A 485 20.05 -24.75 -33.79
CA ARG A 485 19.55 -25.84 -34.64
C ARG A 485 18.03 -25.80 -34.85
N ASP A 486 17.29 -25.33 -33.86
CA ASP A 486 15.83 -25.31 -33.87
C ASP A 486 15.25 -24.08 -34.56
N ALA A 487 16.06 -23.05 -34.80
CA ALA A 487 15.63 -21.80 -35.41
C ALA A 487 15.77 -21.75 -36.94
N LYS A 488 16.11 -22.89 -37.58
CA LYS A 488 16.29 -22.97 -39.04
C LYS A 488 15.09 -22.35 -39.78
N GLY A 489 15.37 -21.48 -40.75
CA GLY A 489 14.41 -20.77 -41.59
C GLY A 489 13.78 -19.51 -40.95
N LEU A 490 14.00 -19.23 -39.66
CA LEU A 490 13.39 -18.06 -39.02
C LEU A 490 14.06 -16.73 -39.38
N SER A 491 15.38 -16.73 -39.62
CA SER A 491 16.12 -15.52 -40.02
C SER A 491 15.65 -14.96 -41.35
N GLU A 492 15.22 -15.83 -42.27
CA GLU A 492 14.71 -15.47 -43.60
C GLU A 492 13.40 -14.68 -43.54
N LEU A 493 12.62 -14.87 -42.46
CA LEU A 493 11.35 -14.17 -42.29
C LEU A 493 11.50 -12.69 -41.97
N LYS A 494 12.67 -12.21 -41.51
CA LYS A 494 12.91 -10.78 -41.20
C LYS A 494 11.79 -10.14 -40.36
N TYR A 495 11.47 -10.74 -39.22
CA TYR A 495 10.59 -10.18 -38.20
C TYR A 495 11.43 -9.77 -37.00
N SER A 496 10.93 -8.80 -36.25
CA SER A 496 11.65 -8.18 -35.14
C SER A 496 10.93 -8.32 -33.80
N SER A 497 9.63 -8.62 -33.83
CA SER A 497 8.80 -8.69 -32.63
C SER A 497 7.65 -9.70 -32.79
N LEU A 498 7.01 -10.02 -31.66
CA LEU A 498 5.77 -10.77 -31.62
C LEU A 498 4.62 -9.83 -31.24
N LYS A 499 3.59 -9.77 -32.08
CA LYS A 499 2.36 -9.07 -31.78
C LYS A 499 1.34 -10.05 -31.22
N VAL A 500 1.04 -9.94 -29.92
CA VAL A 500 -0.02 -10.72 -29.28
C VAL A 500 -1.37 -10.26 -29.83
N LEU A 501 -2.18 -11.21 -30.27
CA LEU A 501 -3.51 -10.97 -30.83
C LEU A 501 -4.61 -11.38 -29.87
N LYS A 502 -4.41 -12.51 -29.18
CA LYS A 502 -5.40 -13.07 -28.28
C LYS A 502 -4.71 -13.82 -27.15
N VAL A 503 -5.24 -13.70 -25.95
CA VAL A 503 -4.88 -14.53 -24.79
C VAL A 503 -6.16 -15.17 -24.29
N GLN A 504 -6.17 -16.50 -24.22
CA GLN A 504 -7.30 -17.27 -23.70
C GLN A 504 -6.82 -18.17 -22.58
N ARG A 505 -7.54 -18.19 -21.47
CA ARG A 505 -7.30 -19.12 -20.36
C ARG A 505 -7.95 -20.45 -20.68
N LEU A 506 -7.21 -21.54 -20.48
CA LEU A 506 -7.75 -22.89 -20.46
C LEU A 506 -8.40 -23.13 -19.10
N GLU A 507 -9.66 -23.54 -19.11
CA GLU A 507 -10.36 -24.08 -17.96
C GLU A 507 -10.66 -25.55 -18.28
N ASN A 508 -9.94 -26.44 -17.62
CA ASN A 508 -10.01 -27.89 -17.79
C ASN A 508 -9.79 -28.53 -16.42
N ILE A 509 -10.86 -29.08 -15.85
CA ILE A 509 -10.86 -29.57 -14.47
C ILE A 509 -9.99 -30.82 -14.28
N ASP A 510 -9.95 -31.71 -15.28
CA ASP A 510 -9.16 -32.95 -15.22
C ASP A 510 -7.66 -32.64 -15.24
N VAL A 511 -7.23 -31.78 -16.15
CA VAL A 511 -5.81 -31.38 -16.25
C VAL A 511 -5.40 -30.57 -15.01
N TYR A 512 -6.29 -29.73 -14.49
CA TYR A 512 -6.03 -28.93 -13.28
C TYR A 512 -5.98 -29.78 -12.00
N GLU A 513 -6.83 -30.80 -11.86
CA GLU A 513 -6.78 -31.73 -10.73
C GLU A 513 -5.44 -32.47 -10.71
N ASN A 514 -5.06 -33.07 -11.85
CA ASN A 514 -3.78 -33.78 -11.98
C ASN A 514 -2.61 -32.88 -11.60
N TYR A 515 -2.58 -31.66 -12.15
CA TYR A 515 -1.61 -30.64 -11.80
C TYR A 515 -1.59 -30.30 -10.30
N SER A 516 -2.77 -30.08 -9.72
CA SER A 516 -2.94 -29.71 -8.32
C SER A 516 -2.53 -30.84 -7.37
N GLN A 517 -2.75 -32.10 -7.74
CA GLN A 517 -2.25 -33.26 -7.02
C GLN A 517 -0.72 -33.35 -7.08
N PHE A 518 -0.10 -33.06 -8.24
CA PHE A 518 1.36 -32.95 -8.33
C PHE A 518 1.88 -31.84 -7.40
N ARG A 519 1.24 -30.68 -7.46
CA ARG A 519 1.56 -29.52 -6.61
C ARG A 519 1.47 -29.85 -5.13
N ALA A 520 0.41 -30.55 -4.70
CA ALA A 520 0.24 -31.01 -3.32
C ALA A 520 1.37 -31.96 -2.88
N ARG A 521 1.84 -32.87 -3.75
CA ARG A 521 2.98 -33.74 -3.43
C ARG A 521 4.28 -32.95 -3.20
N LEU A 522 4.49 -31.86 -3.94
CA LEU A 522 5.65 -30.99 -3.69
C LEU A 522 5.54 -30.24 -2.37
N PHE A 523 4.34 -29.77 -2.01
CA PHE A 523 4.12 -29.21 -0.67
C PHE A 523 4.40 -30.22 0.43
N HIS A 524 3.93 -31.46 0.27
CA HIS A 524 4.25 -32.56 1.20
C HIS A 524 5.77 -32.76 1.33
N LYS A 525 6.47 -32.83 0.19
CA LYS A 525 7.93 -32.97 0.15
C LYS A 525 8.64 -31.78 0.81
N ALA A 526 8.26 -30.54 0.48
CA ALA A 526 8.86 -29.33 1.07
C ALA A 526 8.61 -29.23 2.58
N GLY A 527 7.44 -29.66 3.05
CA GLY A 527 7.12 -29.79 4.47
C GLY A 527 8.00 -30.82 5.19
N ASP A 528 8.39 -31.90 4.52
CA ASP A 528 9.22 -32.95 5.10
C ASP A 528 10.72 -32.59 5.07
N ILE A 529 11.26 -32.15 3.93
CA ILE A 529 12.73 -32.03 3.72
C ILE A 529 13.25 -30.59 3.70
N GLY A 530 12.36 -29.60 3.76
CA GLY A 530 12.74 -28.18 3.65
C GLY A 530 12.23 -27.55 2.36
N ILE A 531 12.01 -26.25 2.42
CA ILE A 531 11.64 -25.45 1.25
C ILE A 531 12.75 -25.49 0.21
N PHE A 532 12.36 -25.56 -1.05
CA PHE A 532 13.32 -25.66 -2.13
C PHE A 532 14.02 -24.32 -2.37
N GLU A 533 15.33 -24.40 -2.57
CA GLU A 533 16.13 -23.25 -2.98
C GLU A 533 15.65 -22.74 -4.34
N GLN A 534 15.55 -21.41 -4.46
CA GLN A 534 15.23 -20.75 -5.71
C GLN A 534 16.38 -20.92 -6.70
N LEU A 535 16.07 -20.92 -8.01
CA LEU A 535 17.08 -21.10 -9.06
C LEU A 535 18.24 -20.11 -8.95
N SER A 536 17.99 -18.85 -8.60
CA SER A 536 19.03 -17.84 -8.43
C SER A 536 19.98 -18.09 -7.27
N SER A 537 19.56 -18.89 -6.28
CA SER A 537 20.33 -19.20 -5.08
C SER A 537 21.18 -20.46 -5.23
N LEU A 538 20.91 -21.29 -6.24
CA LEU A 538 21.70 -22.49 -6.51
C LEU A 538 23.12 -22.12 -6.94
N SER A 539 24.09 -22.87 -6.42
CA SER A 539 25.50 -22.72 -6.80
C SER A 539 25.67 -22.82 -8.32
N GLN A 540 26.48 -21.92 -8.88
CA GLN A 540 26.77 -21.80 -10.32
C GLN A 540 25.59 -21.36 -11.21
N SER A 541 24.40 -21.07 -10.66
CA SER A 541 23.28 -20.56 -11.46
C SER A 541 23.61 -19.23 -12.14
N THR A 542 23.14 -19.05 -13.39
CA THR A 542 23.29 -17.78 -14.13
C THR A 542 22.27 -16.71 -13.73
N GLY A 543 21.34 -17.02 -12.83
CA GLY A 543 20.39 -16.06 -12.26
C GLY A 543 18.96 -16.59 -12.16
N ASP A 544 18.04 -15.68 -11.82
CA ASP A 544 16.61 -15.99 -11.65
C ASP A 544 15.89 -16.22 -13.00
N ILE A 545 14.70 -16.80 -12.96
CA ILE A 545 13.87 -17.12 -14.14
C ILE A 545 13.29 -15.82 -14.72
N ALA A 546 13.50 -15.60 -16.02
CA ALA A 546 13.15 -14.35 -16.71
C ALA A 546 11.66 -14.03 -16.65
N THR A 547 10.79 -15.05 -16.71
CA THR A 547 9.34 -14.89 -16.56
C THR A 547 8.96 -14.48 -15.14
N THR A 548 9.65 -14.97 -14.11
CA THR A 548 9.44 -14.55 -12.71
C THR A 548 9.91 -13.12 -12.48
N LYS A 549 11.14 -12.80 -12.94
CA LYS A 549 11.73 -11.46 -12.83
C LYS A 549 10.92 -10.40 -13.59
N GLY A 550 10.25 -10.77 -14.68
CA GLY A 550 9.41 -9.88 -15.48
C GLY A 550 8.08 -9.50 -14.82
N LEU A 551 7.66 -10.23 -13.78
CA LEU A 551 6.41 -9.98 -13.06
C LEU A 551 6.63 -9.01 -11.89
N LYS A 552 5.79 -7.97 -11.85
CA LYS A 552 5.69 -7.10 -10.66
C LYS A 552 5.01 -7.83 -9.51
N GLU A 553 5.26 -7.41 -8.27
CA GLU A 553 4.65 -8.02 -7.07
C GLU A 553 3.12 -7.94 -7.03
N ASP A 554 2.56 -6.89 -7.61
CA ASP A 554 1.11 -6.67 -7.70
C ASP A 554 0.45 -7.39 -8.88
N SER A 555 1.24 -8.05 -9.75
CA SER A 555 0.73 -8.73 -10.93
C SER A 555 -0.21 -9.88 -10.56
N ILE A 556 -1.35 -9.96 -11.26
CA ILE A 556 -2.33 -11.05 -11.12
C ILE A 556 -1.67 -12.43 -11.33
N LEU A 557 -0.70 -12.52 -12.24
CA LEU A 557 0.04 -13.75 -12.52
C LEU A 557 0.97 -14.17 -11.38
N LYS A 558 1.41 -13.25 -10.51
CA LYS A 558 2.37 -13.55 -9.43
C LYS A 558 1.67 -13.94 -8.13
N LYS A 559 0.47 -13.41 -7.86
CA LYS A 559 -0.31 -13.69 -6.63
C LYS A 559 -0.58 -15.18 -6.41
N GLU A 560 -0.70 -15.91 -7.51
CA GLU A 560 -1.10 -17.31 -7.56
C GLU A 560 0.07 -18.30 -7.62
N LEU A 561 1.33 -17.81 -7.59
CA LEU A 561 2.52 -18.66 -7.62
C LEU A 561 3.06 -18.95 -6.22
N TYR A 562 3.47 -20.19 -5.99
CA TYR A 562 4.09 -20.64 -4.75
C TYR A 562 5.61 -20.77 -4.89
N PRO A 563 6.40 -19.79 -4.40
CA PRO A 563 7.84 -19.86 -4.45
C PRO A 563 8.39 -21.06 -3.66
N GLU A 564 7.70 -21.50 -2.60
CA GLU A 564 8.14 -22.59 -1.73
C GLU A 564 8.39 -23.92 -2.47
N ILE A 565 7.73 -24.10 -3.61
CA ILE A 565 7.80 -25.29 -4.45
C ILE A 565 8.35 -24.98 -5.87
N ASN A 566 8.97 -23.81 -6.06
CA ASN A 566 9.45 -23.31 -7.34
C ASN A 566 8.36 -23.38 -8.44
N GLU A 567 7.16 -22.87 -8.16
CA GLU A 567 6.09 -22.77 -9.15
C GLU A 567 6.27 -21.49 -10.00
N HIS A 568 6.34 -21.66 -11.31
CA HIS A 568 6.62 -20.57 -12.24
C HIS A 568 5.80 -20.66 -13.53
N PHE A 569 5.61 -19.53 -14.20
CA PHE A 569 5.14 -19.50 -15.57
C PHE A 569 6.31 -19.67 -16.54
N LEU A 570 6.18 -20.56 -17.51
CA LEU A 570 7.16 -20.79 -18.58
C LEU A 570 6.45 -20.96 -19.92
N PHE A 571 7.13 -20.67 -21.03
CA PHE A 571 6.57 -20.79 -22.37
C PHE A 571 6.76 -22.19 -22.95
N HIS A 572 5.75 -22.64 -23.70
CA HIS A 572 5.82 -23.83 -24.54
C HIS A 572 5.30 -23.52 -25.94
N GLY A 573 6.18 -23.55 -26.94
CA GLY A 573 5.79 -23.41 -28.34
C GLY A 573 5.11 -24.68 -28.86
N THR A 574 4.04 -24.53 -29.64
CA THR A 574 3.28 -25.68 -30.16
C THR A 574 2.88 -25.49 -31.62
N LYS A 575 2.87 -26.60 -32.36
CA LYS A 575 2.45 -26.62 -33.76
C LYS A 575 0.92 -26.57 -33.89
N PRO A 576 0.37 -26.10 -35.02
CA PRO A 576 -1.08 -25.96 -35.23
C PRO A 576 -1.89 -27.26 -35.07
N ASP A 577 -1.29 -28.41 -35.33
CA ASP A 577 -1.89 -29.74 -35.21
C ASP A 577 -1.85 -30.32 -33.79
N THR A 578 -1.02 -29.76 -32.91
CA THR A 578 -0.77 -30.29 -31.56
C THR A 578 -1.56 -29.57 -30.47
N TYR A 579 -1.79 -28.26 -30.60
CA TYR A 579 -2.33 -27.48 -29.47
C TYR A 579 -3.69 -28.00 -28.98
N LYS A 580 -4.58 -28.47 -29.87
CA LYS A 580 -5.89 -29.03 -29.50
C LYS A 580 -5.78 -30.27 -28.59
N LYS A 581 -4.74 -31.09 -28.80
CA LYS A 581 -4.46 -32.24 -27.93
C LYS A 581 -3.98 -31.76 -26.55
N ILE A 582 -3.17 -30.71 -26.50
CA ILE A 582 -2.71 -30.11 -25.24
C ILE A 582 -3.89 -29.53 -24.44
N LEU A 583 -4.88 -28.91 -25.11
CA LEU A 583 -6.07 -28.37 -24.43
C LEU A 583 -6.90 -29.46 -23.71
N SER A 584 -6.97 -30.66 -24.29
CA SER A 584 -7.77 -31.77 -23.75
C SER A 584 -6.99 -32.66 -22.78
N GLN A 585 -5.70 -32.89 -23.04
CA GLN A 585 -4.90 -33.92 -22.33
C GLN A 585 -3.76 -33.34 -21.48
N GLY A 586 -3.47 -32.04 -21.58
CA GLY A 586 -2.27 -31.44 -20.98
C GLY A 586 -0.99 -31.73 -21.76
N LEU A 587 0.16 -31.48 -21.14
CA LEU A 587 1.48 -31.68 -21.73
C LEU A 587 2.02 -33.08 -21.38
N ASP A 588 2.22 -33.92 -22.39
CA ASP A 588 2.70 -35.31 -22.21
C ASP A 588 4.16 -35.47 -22.62
N PHE A 589 5.04 -35.76 -21.66
CA PHE A 589 6.46 -35.98 -21.93
C PHE A 589 6.72 -37.22 -22.81
N ARG A 590 5.82 -38.21 -22.84
CA ARG A 590 5.96 -39.41 -23.68
C ARG A 590 5.87 -39.08 -25.17
N MET A 591 5.27 -37.94 -25.50
CA MET A 591 5.22 -37.40 -26.85
C MET A 591 6.52 -36.68 -27.25
N ALA A 592 7.43 -36.43 -26.30
CA ALA A 592 8.75 -35.89 -26.60
C ALA A 592 9.64 -36.98 -27.21
N GLY A 593 10.40 -36.61 -28.24
CA GLY A 593 11.35 -37.54 -28.86
C GLY A 593 12.60 -37.77 -28.01
N GLU A 594 13.21 -38.95 -28.15
CA GLU A 594 14.44 -39.38 -27.44
C GLU A 594 15.71 -38.54 -27.72
N LYS A 595 15.58 -37.50 -28.56
CA LYS A 595 16.66 -36.61 -29.00
C LYS A 595 16.80 -35.35 -28.14
N GLY A 596 15.99 -35.18 -27.10
CA GLY A 596 16.10 -34.08 -26.16
C GLY A 596 17.47 -34.03 -25.47
N MET A 597 17.97 -32.82 -25.21
CA MET A 597 19.29 -32.59 -24.61
C MET A 597 19.41 -33.18 -23.20
N PHE A 598 18.31 -33.17 -22.46
CA PHE A 598 18.20 -33.66 -21.10
C PHE A 598 17.37 -34.96 -21.02
N GLY A 599 17.21 -35.67 -22.14
CA GLY A 599 16.36 -36.87 -22.22
C GLY A 599 14.89 -36.58 -22.50
N GLN A 600 14.03 -37.56 -22.22
CA GLN A 600 12.61 -37.52 -22.57
C GLN A 600 11.80 -36.79 -21.50
N GLY A 601 11.40 -35.56 -21.80
CA GLY A 601 10.72 -34.65 -20.87
C GLY A 601 9.86 -33.63 -21.61
N VAL A 602 9.03 -32.89 -20.88
CA VAL A 602 8.39 -31.67 -21.39
C VAL A 602 9.38 -30.53 -21.27
N TYR A 603 9.74 -29.93 -22.41
CA TYR A 603 10.66 -28.80 -22.50
C TYR A 603 9.88 -27.49 -22.49
N LEU A 604 10.25 -26.61 -21.57
CA LEU A 604 9.73 -25.27 -21.39
C LEU A 604 10.86 -24.25 -21.46
N ALA A 605 10.51 -23.00 -21.73
CA ALA A 605 11.46 -21.92 -21.85
C ALA A 605 10.99 -20.67 -21.10
N GLU A 606 11.92 -19.99 -20.43
CA GLU A 606 11.66 -18.66 -19.89
C GLU A 606 11.64 -17.56 -20.97
N SER A 607 12.05 -17.88 -22.20
CA SER A 607 12.11 -16.95 -23.33
C SER A 607 11.03 -17.24 -24.36
N SER A 608 10.23 -16.22 -24.67
CA SER A 608 9.26 -16.26 -25.78
C SER A 608 9.96 -16.48 -27.14
N THR A 609 11.20 -16.02 -27.30
CA THR A 609 12.01 -16.27 -28.52
C THR A 609 12.33 -17.74 -28.70
N LYS A 610 12.68 -18.46 -27.62
CA LYS A 610 12.94 -19.90 -27.70
C LYS A 610 11.65 -20.68 -27.97
N ALA A 611 10.55 -20.31 -27.31
CA ALA A 611 9.26 -20.96 -27.54
C ALA A 611 8.78 -20.77 -28.99
N ASP A 612 8.94 -19.58 -29.59
CA ASP A 612 8.56 -19.30 -30.98
C ASP A 612 9.19 -20.26 -32.00
N GLN A 613 10.38 -20.81 -31.70
CA GLN A 613 11.09 -21.77 -32.57
C GLN A 613 10.32 -23.08 -32.82
N TYR A 614 9.35 -23.42 -31.97
CA TYR A 614 8.60 -24.67 -32.01
C TYR A 614 7.14 -24.51 -32.49
N THR A 615 6.76 -23.32 -32.96
CA THR A 615 5.36 -23.02 -33.33
C THR A 615 4.97 -23.35 -34.77
N ASP A 616 5.95 -23.76 -35.60
CA ASP A 616 5.75 -24.22 -36.96
C ASP A 616 6.85 -25.19 -37.40
N ASP A 617 6.69 -25.79 -38.58
CA ASP A 617 7.69 -26.68 -39.14
C ASP A 617 8.91 -25.91 -39.66
N LYS A 618 10.11 -26.48 -39.48
CA LYS A 618 11.38 -25.89 -39.93
C LYS A 618 11.41 -25.66 -41.45
N SER A 619 10.65 -26.45 -42.21
CA SER A 619 10.53 -26.34 -43.67
C SER A 619 9.39 -25.41 -44.13
N ALA A 620 8.50 -25.00 -43.24
CA ALA A 620 7.29 -24.24 -43.55
C ALA A 620 7.10 -23.03 -42.61
N ARG A 621 8.20 -22.32 -42.34
CA ARG A 621 8.19 -21.12 -41.49
C ARG A 621 7.35 -20.02 -42.13
N SER A 622 6.54 -19.32 -41.35
CA SER A 622 5.70 -18.22 -41.85
C SER A 622 5.52 -17.09 -40.83
N LYS A 623 5.16 -15.89 -41.30
CA LYS A 623 4.70 -14.79 -40.41
C LYS A 623 3.23 -14.89 -39.95
N ASN A 624 2.49 -15.88 -40.45
CA ASN A 624 1.09 -16.11 -40.11
C ASN A 624 0.89 -16.34 -38.61
N GLU A 625 -0.38 -16.42 -38.20
CA GLU A 625 -0.76 -16.65 -36.82
C GLU A 625 -0.08 -17.89 -36.22
N LYS A 626 0.48 -17.73 -35.02
CA LYS A 626 1.17 -18.74 -34.24
C LYS A 626 0.53 -18.86 -32.86
N ARG A 627 0.79 -20.00 -32.21
CA ARG A 627 0.29 -20.31 -30.88
C ARG A 627 1.41 -20.80 -29.99
N MET A 628 1.45 -20.31 -28.76
CA MET A 628 2.27 -20.85 -27.69
C MET A 628 1.45 -20.88 -26.40
N PHE A 629 1.81 -21.78 -25.48
CA PHE A 629 1.23 -21.79 -24.15
C PHE A 629 2.12 -21.02 -23.18
N LEU A 630 1.49 -20.27 -22.28
CA LEU A 630 2.09 -19.92 -20.98
C LEU A 630 1.64 -20.99 -19.99
N VAL A 631 2.61 -21.75 -19.50
CA VAL A 631 2.44 -22.97 -18.71
C VAL A 631 2.79 -22.66 -17.28
N ARG A 632 1.88 -22.94 -16.35
CA ARG A 632 2.18 -22.96 -14.93
C ARG A 632 2.85 -24.29 -14.59
N SER A 633 4.09 -24.25 -14.14
CA SER A 633 4.95 -25.42 -13.97
C SER A 633 5.49 -25.45 -12.55
N CYS A 634 5.39 -26.61 -11.91
CA CYS A 634 5.98 -26.84 -10.60
C CYS A 634 7.39 -27.45 -10.75
N LEU A 635 8.43 -26.63 -10.61
CA LEU A 635 9.81 -27.11 -10.81
C LEU A 635 10.34 -27.93 -9.63
N GLY A 636 9.80 -27.74 -8.41
CA GLY A 636 10.22 -28.47 -7.22
C GLY A 636 11.70 -28.27 -6.90
N LYS A 637 12.37 -29.31 -6.41
CA LYS A 637 13.83 -29.29 -6.24
C LYS A 637 14.51 -29.41 -7.61
N ILE A 638 15.30 -28.42 -7.97
CA ILE A 638 15.92 -28.31 -9.31
C ILE A 638 17.28 -29.00 -9.31
N HIS A 639 17.54 -29.81 -10.34
CA HIS A 639 18.89 -30.20 -10.72
C HIS A 639 19.42 -29.24 -11.81
N LEU A 640 20.54 -28.57 -11.52
CA LEU A 640 21.16 -27.63 -12.45
C LEU A 640 22.15 -28.36 -13.36
N ALA A 641 21.81 -28.54 -14.64
CA ALA A 641 22.66 -29.21 -15.60
C ALA A 641 23.54 -28.21 -16.36
N LYS A 642 24.87 -28.37 -16.26
CA LYS A 642 25.85 -27.56 -17.01
C LYS A 642 26.29 -28.19 -18.33
N THR A 643 26.06 -29.50 -18.48
CA THR A 643 26.33 -30.27 -19.69
C THR A 643 25.07 -31.05 -20.11
N ALA A 644 25.01 -31.41 -21.38
CA ALA A 644 23.89 -32.18 -21.92
C ALA A 644 24.00 -33.64 -21.45
N ASN A 645 23.01 -34.12 -20.70
CA ASN A 645 22.96 -35.47 -20.16
C ASN A 645 21.56 -36.06 -20.38
N LYS A 646 21.46 -37.22 -21.02
CA LYS A 646 20.17 -37.85 -21.32
C LYS A 646 19.57 -38.53 -20.08
N PHE A 647 18.93 -37.75 -19.22
CA PHE A 647 18.27 -38.27 -18.04
C PHE A 647 17.00 -39.05 -18.40
N GLN A 648 16.80 -40.21 -17.77
CA GLN A 648 15.54 -40.94 -17.83
C GLN A 648 14.49 -40.37 -16.86
N ARG A 649 14.98 -39.81 -15.75
CA ARG A 649 14.22 -39.10 -14.72
C ARG A 649 15.17 -38.13 -14.00
N PRO A 650 14.67 -37.17 -13.20
CA PRO A 650 15.54 -36.26 -12.49
C PRO A 650 16.57 -37.00 -11.60
N PRO A 651 17.82 -36.51 -11.54
CA PRO A 651 18.87 -37.09 -10.71
C PRO A 651 18.54 -37.16 -9.21
N CYS A 652 19.16 -38.12 -8.53
CA CYS A 652 19.19 -38.17 -7.07
C CYS A 652 19.99 -37.00 -6.48
N PHE A 653 19.67 -36.59 -5.25
CA PHE A 653 20.44 -35.62 -4.47
C PHE A 653 20.87 -36.17 -3.11
N GLN A 654 20.69 -37.47 -2.86
CA GLN A 654 21.21 -38.11 -1.65
C GLN A 654 22.73 -37.93 -1.61
N THR A 655 23.29 -37.67 -0.43
CA THR A 655 24.73 -37.46 -0.25
C THR A 655 25.55 -38.54 -0.96
N GLY A 656 26.40 -38.14 -1.91
CA GLY A 656 27.23 -39.05 -2.71
C GLY A 656 26.54 -39.69 -3.93
N CYS A 657 25.31 -39.31 -4.29
CA CYS A 657 24.57 -39.85 -5.42
C CYS A 657 23.96 -38.76 -6.30
N GLU A 658 24.34 -38.76 -7.58
CA GLU A 658 23.80 -37.88 -8.63
C GLU A 658 23.22 -38.69 -9.81
N SER A 659 22.95 -39.98 -9.58
CA SER A 659 22.45 -40.88 -10.62
C SER A 659 20.94 -40.75 -10.80
N ASP A 660 20.47 -40.80 -12.04
CA ASP A 660 19.06 -40.98 -12.40
C ASP A 660 18.62 -42.46 -12.36
N ALA A 661 19.55 -43.39 -12.23
CA ALA A 661 19.31 -44.85 -12.25
C ALA A 661 19.40 -45.53 -10.88
N CYS A 662 19.73 -44.81 -9.79
CA CYS A 662 19.84 -45.42 -8.46
C CYS A 662 18.51 -45.94 -7.91
N GLU A 663 18.54 -46.72 -6.83
CA GLU A 663 17.34 -47.27 -6.16
C GLU A 663 16.84 -46.42 -4.97
N HIS A 664 17.48 -45.27 -4.70
CA HIS A 664 17.03 -44.34 -3.67
C HIS A 664 15.59 -43.86 -3.88
N SER A 665 14.95 -43.47 -2.76
CA SER A 665 13.58 -43.01 -2.71
C SER A 665 13.34 -41.85 -3.68
N GLU A 666 12.15 -41.80 -4.29
CA GLU A 666 11.70 -40.66 -5.10
C GLU A 666 11.73 -39.34 -4.31
N ARG A 667 11.62 -39.38 -2.98
CA ARG A 667 11.77 -38.20 -2.11
C ARG A 667 13.19 -37.62 -2.13
N GLN A 668 14.20 -38.44 -2.46
CA GLN A 668 15.61 -38.08 -2.56
C GLN A 668 16.02 -37.75 -4.01
N ARG A 669 15.07 -37.50 -4.89
CA ARG A 669 15.32 -37.05 -6.28
C ARG A 669 14.92 -35.62 -6.49
N CYS A 670 15.61 -34.95 -7.40
CA CYS A 670 15.12 -33.68 -7.92
C CYS A 670 13.77 -33.88 -8.63
N ASP A 671 13.06 -32.80 -8.89
CA ASP A 671 11.76 -32.85 -9.55
C ASP A 671 11.86 -32.36 -11.01
N SER A 672 12.82 -31.47 -11.30
CA SER A 672 13.07 -30.92 -12.64
C SER A 672 14.56 -30.78 -12.94
N VAL A 673 14.89 -30.72 -14.22
CA VAL A 673 16.25 -30.41 -14.71
C VAL A 673 16.22 -29.05 -15.39
N VAL A 674 17.14 -28.16 -15.02
CA VAL A 674 17.33 -26.87 -15.67
C VAL A 674 18.69 -26.85 -16.35
N GLY A 675 18.68 -26.77 -17.69
CA GLY A 675 19.87 -26.61 -18.50
C GLY A 675 20.39 -25.17 -18.43
N ASP A 676 21.52 -24.98 -17.76
CA ASP A 676 22.10 -23.66 -17.46
C ASP A 676 23.62 -23.59 -17.78
N GLY A 677 24.02 -24.25 -18.85
CA GLY A 677 25.37 -24.19 -19.41
C GLY A 677 25.52 -23.09 -20.46
N SER A 678 26.54 -23.20 -21.31
CA SER A 678 26.86 -22.24 -22.37
C SER A 678 25.91 -22.30 -23.58
N TRP A 679 24.62 -22.53 -23.36
CA TRP A 679 23.59 -22.55 -24.41
C TRP A 679 22.96 -21.18 -24.61
N ILE A 680 22.38 -20.98 -25.80
CA ILE A 680 21.75 -19.71 -26.19
C ILE A 680 20.55 -19.37 -25.27
N PHE A 681 19.81 -20.40 -24.86
CA PHE A 681 18.64 -20.29 -23.99
C PHE A 681 18.72 -21.38 -22.92
N ARG A 682 18.29 -21.06 -21.70
CA ARG A 682 18.05 -22.07 -20.67
C ARG A 682 16.80 -22.88 -21.00
N GLU A 683 16.86 -24.18 -20.74
CA GLU A 683 15.75 -25.10 -20.95
C GLU A 683 15.33 -25.69 -19.62
N PHE A 684 14.02 -25.73 -19.39
CA PHE A 684 13.41 -26.21 -18.16
C PHE A 684 12.68 -27.51 -18.51
N VAL A 685 13.11 -28.62 -17.92
CA VAL A 685 12.66 -29.96 -18.30
C VAL A 685 11.98 -30.63 -17.12
N THR A 686 10.74 -31.05 -17.36
CA THR A 686 9.89 -31.77 -16.41
C THR A 686 9.65 -33.20 -16.94
N TYR A 687 9.58 -34.17 -16.04
CA TYR A 687 9.56 -35.61 -16.38
C TYR A 687 8.30 -36.32 -15.87
N ASN A 688 7.33 -35.56 -15.36
CA ASN A 688 6.05 -36.07 -14.93
C ASN A 688 4.92 -35.40 -15.72
N HIS A 689 3.96 -36.20 -16.14
CA HIS A 689 2.80 -35.77 -16.94
C HIS A 689 1.98 -34.68 -16.24
N HIS A 690 1.96 -34.69 -14.91
CA HIS A 690 1.13 -33.79 -14.10
C HIS A 690 1.89 -32.57 -13.57
N GLN A 691 3.15 -32.33 -13.97
CA GLN A 691 3.94 -31.19 -13.48
C GLN A 691 3.48 -29.83 -14.01
N ASN A 692 2.69 -29.83 -15.08
CA ASN A 692 2.45 -28.66 -15.92
C ASN A 692 0.98 -28.45 -16.18
N TYR A 693 0.53 -27.20 -16.03
CA TYR A 693 -0.80 -26.74 -16.44
C TYR A 693 -0.67 -25.73 -17.58
N PRO A 694 -1.12 -26.05 -18.82
CA PRO A 694 -1.04 -25.14 -19.97
C PRO A 694 -2.10 -24.03 -19.88
N GLU A 695 -1.92 -23.13 -18.91
CA GLU A 695 -2.96 -22.21 -18.41
C GLU A 695 -3.44 -21.19 -19.43
N TYR A 696 -2.55 -20.58 -20.22
CA TYR A 696 -2.94 -19.58 -21.22
C TYR A 696 -2.49 -19.97 -22.61
N LEU A 697 -3.42 -20.01 -23.56
CA LEU A 697 -3.14 -20.08 -24.99
C LEU A 697 -2.94 -18.66 -25.53
N ILE A 698 -1.73 -18.38 -25.99
CA ILE A 698 -1.35 -17.11 -26.59
C ILE A 698 -1.37 -17.27 -28.11
N THR A 699 -2.19 -16.47 -28.78
CA THR A 699 -2.23 -16.36 -30.23
C THR A 699 -1.54 -15.06 -30.65
N TYR A 700 -0.57 -15.14 -31.57
CA TYR A 700 0.26 -14.00 -31.94
C TYR A 700 0.68 -14.05 -33.42
N LYS A 701 1.24 -12.95 -33.94
CA LYS A 701 1.89 -12.88 -35.26
C LYS A 701 3.34 -12.42 -35.13
N ARG A 702 4.19 -12.87 -36.05
CA ARG A 702 5.56 -12.39 -36.21
C ARG A 702 5.53 -11.10 -37.03
N VAL A 703 6.02 -9.99 -36.49
CA VAL A 703 6.00 -8.66 -37.14
C VAL A 703 7.40 -8.25 -37.56
#